data_AF-A0A4V0Z4G2-F1
#
_entry.id   AF-A0A4V0Z4G2-F1
#
_cell.length_a   1.000
_cell.length_b   1.000
_cell.length_c   1.000
_cell.angle_alpha   90.00
_cell.angle_beta   90.00
_cell.angle_gamma   90.00
#
_symmetry.space_group_name_H-M   'P 1'
#
loop_
_entity.id
_entity.type
_entity.pdbx_description
1 polymer ?
#
loop_
_entity_poly.entity_id
_entity_poly.type
_entity_poly.pdbx_seq_one_letter_code
_entity_poly.pdbx_strand_id
1 'polypeptide(L)'
;MPYSYVLLRGDGTTANFSLPFQYLDKSHITVKVKDAEVPFTWLHSGAIRIDPAPSGKVEIRRTTPKDVAPVNFSDGSVLKESDLDLMTTFVLFCAQEAQDSADLALLQSSLGSTLYKIYQGTKAEPPFVRIDGTELQVGDLYFNTTLSALQVYGVLGWQDAGTTLNGIITKPAGGTPIIAYEGQTKIPVPEGYTPGQGLVFLNGAALTEPDVSITDGANIIFKDPLKALDEVFYEFFSTVQIVEGDVVVGGPGGATTAQNVAFVPSGSLQSTNVQLALMELMNEAPKPSNAIPAPNGLFGSAGTSPEYARADHVHVGGTGGSGEGGAPGYSNGTVYAYQRKAVAPVGSPGDVTVDLTSNTITSPATLASGWLRDIPSGSDPLWVTVASASSNTGTDNISGLEWSEPVMLVKNGTDGLKVATVYIYQRKPTPAAPALPTGTSTYDFATKTLTGVNNGWSTTIPSSAGGKYLYVSTATASSLTDTDAIPTTEWAAAQLMAQDGAAGSDGDDGADGKRGTVNIATSTTGSVWSNSVANSALSSAGYGAPQNRDVVTLYNTSANYSETRFYSNGSWLALNAYINGNMLVTGTLSADKIDGGTITGSGINIANGNFSVRRTDGWAFIRELSGINATFDNTSNGAVRPLTVSTGNFGNHCGIYVTAKNKSATGHGIQSRATSSNGVVSSGIVGAANGYDFYADGDGVNYGPFTGAHDVLMAKDKIAEPGDILIDLQCVARSNISNTIFEVERSSEPYQRAAMGALVMFRGELSEAVPAAFLGERGLNEKGEITVARLASYDSVKHDYWLGSANALGEGQINVCGENGNIEAGDFIVTSSIPGKGMRQGDDLLRSYTVARARETVTFDSPTEVKQVACIYVCG
;
A
#
# COMPACT_ATOMS: atom_id res chain seq x y z
N MET A 1 19.41 -25.53 21.06
CA MET A 1 20.82 -25.32 20.67
C MET A 1 20.87 -25.36 19.17
N PRO A 2 21.55 -24.42 18.49
CA PRO A 2 21.56 -24.38 17.03
C PRO A 2 22.27 -25.59 16.42
N TYR A 3 21.89 -25.98 15.21
CA TYR A 3 22.42 -27.16 14.52
C TYR A 3 23.57 -26.84 13.55
N SER A 4 23.64 -25.62 13.03
CA SER A 4 24.55 -25.18 11.96
C SER A 4 25.56 -24.11 12.39
N TYR A 5 25.42 -23.53 13.58
CA TYR A 5 26.32 -22.49 14.08
C TYR A 5 26.59 -22.60 15.58
N VAL A 6 27.67 -21.97 16.02
CA VAL A 6 27.98 -21.74 17.44
C VAL A 6 28.41 -20.29 17.63
N LEU A 7 27.90 -19.67 18.69
CA LEU A 7 28.30 -18.35 19.16
C LEU A 7 29.17 -18.52 20.40
N LEU A 8 30.35 -17.92 20.39
CA LEU A 8 31.37 -18.02 21.43
C LEU A 8 31.86 -16.62 21.80
N ARG A 9 32.40 -16.48 23.02
CA ARG A 9 33.00 -15.23 23.50
C ARG A 9 34.50 -15.23 23.20
N GLY A 10 34.94 -14.27 22.41
CA GLY A 10 36.35 -13.90 22.30
C GLY A 10 36.76 -13.03 23.48
N ASP A 11 37.74 -13.49 24.24
CA ASP A 11 38.31 -12.84 25.44
C ASP A 11 39.63 -12.09 25.15
N GLY A 12 40.14 -12.14 23.92
CA GLY A 12 41.44 -11.59 23.52
C GLY A 12 42.65 -12.48 23.85
N THR A 13 42.43 -13.69 24.37
CA THR A 13 43.49 -14.67 24.73
C THR A 13 43.27 -16.06 24.13
N THR A 14 42.02 -16.49 23.98
CA THR A 14 41.62 -17.77 23.40
C THR A 14 41.69 -17.68 21.87
N ALA A 15 42.70 -18.33 21.29
CA ALA A 15 42.91 -18.36 19.84
C ALA A 15 42.29 -19.57 19.14
N ASN A 16 42.03 -20.66 19.86
CA ASN A 16 41.60 -21.95 19.30
C ASN A 16 40.13 -22.23 19.63
N PHE A 17 39.34 -22.64 18.63
CA PHE A 17 37.89 -22.86 18.76
C PHE A 17 37.47 -24.18 18.12
N SER A 18 36.62 -24.95 18.81
CA SER A 18 36.08 -26.23 18.34
C SER A 18 34.79 -26.05 17.52
N LEU A 19 34.59 -26.90 16.52
CA LEU A 19 33.37 -26.97 15.73
C LEU A 19 32.45 -28.06 16.31
N PRO A 20 31.27 -27.72 16.88
CA PRO A 20 30.38 -28.71 17.50
C PRO A 20 29.43 -29.41 16.51
N PHE A 21 29.56 -29.13 15.20
CA PHE A 21 28.70 -29.66 14.14
C PHE A 21 29.52 -30.20 12.96
N GLN A 22 28.93 -31.13 12.21
CA GLN A 22 29.54 -31.69 10.99
C GLN A 22 29.33 -30.79 9.78
N TYR A 23 30.20 -30.93 8.78
CA TYR A 23 30.18 -30.20 7.50
C TYR A 23 30.63 -31.12 6.35
N LEU A 24 30.23 -30.81 5.12
CA LEU A 24 30.60 -31.59 3.93
C LEU A 24 31.99 -31.22 3.40
N ASP A 25 32.25 -29.92 3.24
CA ASP A 25 33.54 -29.39 2.81
C ASP A 25 33.99 -28.25 3.73
N LYS A 26 35.31 -28.06 3.86
CA LYS A 26 35.89 -27.00 4.71
C LYS A 26 35.53 -25.59 4.25
N SER A 27 35.28 -25.39 2.96
CA SER A 27 34.82 -24.13 2.37
C SER A 27 33.42 -23.71 2.83
N HIS A 28 32.62 -24.64 3.36
CA HIS A 28 31.30 -24.34 3.91
C HIS A 28 31.38 -23.67 5.29
N ILE A 29 32.57 -23.61 5.92
CA ILE A 29 32.76 -23.00 7.24
C ILE A 29 33.14 -21.53 7.09
N THR A 30 32.28 -20.68 7.65
CA THR A 30 32.51 -19.24 7.77
C THR A 30 32.75 -18.87 9.23
N VAL A 31 33.64 -17.91 9.46
CA VAL A 31 34.04 -17.46 10.80
C VAL A 31 33.97 -15.95 10.85
N LYS A 32 33.20 -15.42 11.81
CA LYS A 32 33.03 -13.98 12.00
C LYS A 32 33.45 -13.56 13.40
N VAL A 33 34.09 -12.40 13.49
CA VAL A 33 34.44 -11.72 14.74
C VAL A 33 33.83 -10.33 14.70
N LYS A 34 32.95 -10.01 15.66
CA LYS A 34 32.14 -8.78 15.65
C LYS A 34 31.39 -8.57 14.32
N ASP A 35 30.73 -9.62 13.84
CA ASP A 35 29.99 -9.68 12.56
C ASP A 35 30.82 -9.50 11.27
N ALA A 36 32.11 -9.17 11.35
CA ALA A 36 33.04 -9.16 10.22
C ALA A 36 33.65 -10.55 10.00
N GLU A 37 33.71 -11.02 8.76
CA GLU A 37 34.38 -12.28 8.42
C GLU A 37 35.90 -12.15 8.59
N VAL A 38 36.54 -13.15 9.21
CA VAL A 38 37.97 -13.15 9.51
C VAL A 38 38.68 -14.38 8.95
N PRO A 39 39.95 -14.27 8.53
CA PRO A 39 40.75 -15.44 8.19
C PRO A 39 40.98 -16.31 9.41
N PHE A 40 40.99 -17.63 9.19
CA PHE A 40 41.27 -18.63 10.21
C PHE A 40 42.15 -19.74 9.62
N THR A 41 42.77 -20.53 10.50
CA THR A 41 43.60 -21.68 10.13
C THR A 41 43.01 -22.95 10.71
N TRP A 42 43.10 -24.07 9.98
CA TRP A 42 42.63 -25.36 10.45
C TRP A 42 43.69 -26.02 11.34
N LEU A 43 43.32 -26.41 12.56
CA LEU A 43 44.15 -27.25 13.43
C LEU A 43 43.94 -28.73 13.10
N HIS A 44 42.67 -29.14 12.98
CA HIS A 44 42.20 -30.45 12.51
C HIS A 44 40.72 -30.33 12.12
N SER A 45 40.09 -31.39 11.62
CA SER A 45 38.68 -31.36 11.15
C SER A 45 37.60 -30.97 12.18
N GLY A 46 37.97 -30.79 13.45
CA GLY A 46 37.06 -30.37 14.52
C GLY A 46 37.46 -29.07 15.21
N ALA A 47 38.54 -28.39 14.79
CA ALA A 47 38.98 -27.16 15.41
C ALA A 47 39.77 -26.23 14.47
N ILE A 48 39.59 -24.93 14.70
CA ILE A 48 40.24 -23.83 13.99
C ILE A 48 41.03 -22.94 14.96
N ARG A 49 41.95 -22.15 14.42
CA ARG A 49 42.66 -21.08 15.12
C ARG A 49 42.48 -19.74 14.41
N ILE A 50 42.16 -18.72 15.18
CA ILE A 50 42.05 -17.31 14.76
C ILE A 50 43.25 -16.58 15.40
N ASP A 51 43.99 -15.82 14.59
CA ASP A 51 45.22 -15.12 15.02
C ASP A 51 45.24 -13.69 14.46
N PRO A 52 45.35 -12.63 15.32
CA PRO A 52 45.42 -12.68 16.78
C PRO A 52 44.12 -13.20 17.43
N ALA A 53 44.23 -13.61 18.69
CA ALA A 53 43.09 -14.11 19.47
C ALA A 53 41.95 -13.05 19.51
N PRO A 54 40.72 -13.38 19.10
CA PRO A 54 39.65 -12.40 18.92
C PRO A 54 39.09 -11.89 20.25
N SER A 55 38.60 -10.66 20.23
CA SER A 55 37.79 -10.05 21.30
C SER A 55 36.38 -9.76 20.78
N GLY A 56 35.35 -9.98 21.61
CA GLY A 56 33.94 -9.76 21.22
C GLY A 56 33.25 -11.04 20.74
N LYS A 57 32.15 -10.92 19.97
CA LYS A 57 31.43 -12.09 19.46
C LYS A 57 32.26 -12.86 18.46
N VAL A 58 32.40 -14.18 18.64
CA VAL A 58 32.93 -15.12 17.65
C VAL A 58 31.78 -16.01 17.18
N GLU A 59 31.48 -16.00 15.89
CA GLU A 59 30.52 -16.89 15.25
C GLU A 59 31.25 -17.85 14.32
N ILE A 60 30.95 -19.15 14.45
CA ILE A 60 31.42 -20.18 13.52
C ILE A 60 30.17 -20.86 12.96
N ARG A 61 29.99 -20.81 11.64
CA ARG A 61 28.76 -21.27 10.96
C ARG A 61 29.09 -22.13 9.74
N ARG A 62 28.36 -23.24 9.59
CA ARG A 62 28.22 -23.97 8.33
C ARG A 62 27.19 -23.30 7.43
N THR A 63 27.58 -23.03 6.19
CA THR A 63 26.71 -22.60 5.10
C THR A 63 26.85 -23.61 3.97
N THR A 64 25.90 -24.53 3.85
CA THR A 64 25.90 -25.51 2.76
C THR A 64 25.42 -24.81 1.47
N PRO A 65 26.13 -24.92 0.32
CA PRO A 65 25.68 -24.40 -0.98
C PRO A 65 24.32 -25.00 -1.35
N LYS A 66 23.40 -24.19 -1.89
CA LYS A 66 22.01 -24.60 -2.19
C LYS A 66 21.66 -24.45 -3.68
N ASP A 67 22.64 -24.00 -4.46
CA ASP A 67 22.61 -23.69 -5.87
C ASP A 67 23.03 -24.87 -6.76
N VAL A 68 23.82 -25.82 -6.23
CA VAL A 68 24.24 -27.03 -6.94
C VAL A 68 24.12 -28.25 -6.01
N ALA A 69 23.47 -29.31 -6.49
CA ALA A 69 23.44 -30.59 -5.79
C ALA A 69 24.82 -31.27 -5.87
N PRO A 70 25.36 -31.83 -4.77
CA PRO A 70 26.70 -32.42 -4.76
C PRO A 70 26.79 -33.73 -5.57
N VAL A 71 25.66 -34.34 -5.89
CA VAL A 71 25.53 -35.54 -6.71
C VAL A 71 24.41 -35.34 -7.73
N ASN A 72 24.65 -35.70 -8.98
CA ASN A 72 23.67 -35.71 -10.06
C ASN A 72 23.59 -37.11 -10.68
N PHE A 73 22.51 -37.84 -10.40
CA PHE A 73 22.29 -39.17 -10.94
C PHE A 73 21.72 -39.07 -12.37
N SER A 74 22.51 -39.50 -13.36
CA SER A 74 22.06 -39.64 -14.75
C SER A 74 21.54 -41.05 -15.02
N ASP A 75 20.70 -41.22 -16.03
CA ASP A 75 20.18 -42.56 -16.37
C ASP A 75 21.33 -43.53 -16.72
N GLY A 76 21.25 -44.76 -16.24
CA GLY A 76 22.35 -45.74 -16.28
C GLY A 76 23.48 -45.55 -15.25
N SER A 77 23.40 -44.60 -14.32
CA SER A 77 24.40 -44.43 -13.25
C SER A 77 24.37 -45.58 -12.23
N VAL A 78 25.55 -46.06 -11.81
CA VAL A 78 25.67 -47.01 -10.69
C VAL A 78 25.51 -46.23 -9.37
N LEU A 79 24.40 -46.44 -8.67
CA LEU A 79 24.19 -45.88 -7.33
C LEU A 79 25.20 -46.46 -6.34
N LYS A 80 26.07 -45.60 -5.78
CA LYS A 80 26.97 -45.96 -4.68
C LYS A 80 26.41 -45.47 -3.36
N GLU A 81 26.63 -46.25 -2.30
CA GLU A 81 26.31 -45.89 -0.92
C GLU A 81 26.88 -44.51 -0.55
N SER A 82 28.15 -44.24 -0.88
CA SER A 82 28.80 -42.95 -0.64
C SER A 82 28.14 -41.75 -1.34
N ASP A 83 27.56 -41.95 -2.53
CA ASP A 83 26.89 -40.89 -3.28
C ASP A 83 25.50 -40.61 -2.68
N LEU A 84 24.83 -41.66 -2.17
CA LEU A 84 23.55 -41.57 -1.46
C LEU A 84 23.70 -40.93 -0.07
N ASP A 85 24.74 -41.30 0.68
CA ASP A 85 25.08 -40.71 1.98
C ASP A 85 25.43 -39.23 1.87
N LEU A 86 26.21 -38.86 0.84
CA LEU A 86 26.55 -37.47 0.55
C LEU A 86 25.31 -36.63 0.26
N MET A 87 24.39 -37.14 -0.58
CA MET A 87 23.14 -36.44 -0.91
C MET A 87 22.18 -36.38 0.30
N THR A 88 22.09 -37.43 1.10
CA THR A 88 21.25 -37.46 2.31
C THR A 88 21.78 -36.48 3.36
N THR A 89 23.08 -36.43 3.57
CA THR A 89 23.75 -35.52 4.50
C THR A 89 23.61 -34.06 4.05
N PHE A 90 23.71 -33.80 2.74
CA PHE A 90 23.44 -32.49 2.14
C PHE A 90 22.02 -31.99 2.42
N VAL A 91 21.00 -32.83 2.21
CA VAL A 91 19.60 -32.47 2.49
C VAL A 91 19.39 -32.21 3.97
N LEU A 92 19.94 -33.06 4.85
CA LEU A 92 19.89 -32.85 6.31
C LEU A 92 20.52 -31.53 6.74
N PHE A 93 21.68 -31.17 6.18
CA PHE A 93 22.38 -29.94 6.54
C PHE A 93 21.65 -28.69 6.04
N CYS A 94 21.07 -28.73 4.85
CA CYS A 94 20.18 -27.68 4.34
C CYS A 94 18.92 -27.51 5.20
N ALA A 95 18.32 -28.62 5.67
CA ALA A 95 17.15 -28.58 6.56
C ALA A 95 17.48 -27.98 7.94
N GLN A 96 18.62 -28.38 8.54
CA GLN A 96 19.13 -27.81 9.79
C GLN A 96 19.39 -26.31 9.70
N GLU A 97 20.03 -25.85 8.61
CA GLU A 97 20.31 -24.43 8.36
C GLU A 97 19.01 -23.62 8.14
N ALA A 98 18.00 -24.22 7.50
CA ALA A 98 16.69 -23.61 7.32
C ALA A 98 15.92 -23.52 8.65
N GLN A 99 15.96 -24.56 9.49
CA GLN A 99 15.33 -24.55 10.81
C GLN A 99 15.98 -23.50 11.72
N ASP A 100 17.31 -23.47 11.84
CA ASP A 100 18.04 -22.46 12.61
C ASP A 100 17.70 -21.02 12.18
N SER A 101 17.37 -20.82 10.90
CA SER A 101 16.95 -19.52 10.34
C SER A 101 15.47 -19.21 10.63
N ALA A 102 14.60 -20.21 10.62
CA ALA A 102 13.18 -20.08 10.93
C ALA A 102 12.94 -19.84 12.43
N ASP A 103 13.66 -20.56 13.30
CA ASP A 103 13.61 -20.39 14.76
C ASP A 103 14.04 -18.97 15.15
N LEU A 104 15.06 -18.42 14.47
CA LEU A 104 15.49 -17.02 14.64
C LEU A 104 14.40 -16.01 14.21
N ALA A 105 13.72 -16.27 13.09
CA ALA A 105 12.67 -15.40 12.56
C ALA A 105 11.36 -15.45 13.39
N LEU A 106 10.99 -16.63 13.91
CA LEU A 106 9.78 -16.80 14.72
C LEU A 106 9.87 -16.03 16.05
N LEU A 107 11.06 -16.06 16.66
CA LEU A 107 11.39 -15.31 17.88
C LEU A 107 11.26 -13.78 17.71
N GLN A 108 11.46 -13.27 16.49
CA GLN A 108 11.26 -11.86 16.17
C GLN A 108 9.77 -11.45 16.12
N SER A 109 8.85 -12.41 15.87
CA SER A 109 7.41 -12.14 15.75
C SER A 109 6.65 -12.18 17.07
N SER A 110 7.06 -13.02 18.02
CA SER A 110 6.32 -13.26 19.27
C SER A 110 6.47 -12.19 20.35
N LEU A 111 7.51 -11.36 20.28
CA LEU A 111 7.80 -10.31 21.28
C LEU A 111 7.58 -8.88 20.78
N GLY A 112 7.22 -8.70 19.50
CA GLY A 112 7.17 -7.38 18.86
C GLY A 112 8.56 -6.80 18.57
N SER A 113 8.68 -6.09 17.44
CA SER A 113 9.97 -5.73 16.82
C SER A 113 10.88 -4.80 17.64
N THR A 114 10.35 -4.15 18.68
CA THR A 114 11.07 -3.23 19.57
C THR A 114 11.52 -3.90 20.87
N LEU A 115 10.66 -4.68 21.54
CA LEU A 115 11.02 -5.39 22.78
C LEU A 115 11.98 -6.55 22.52
N TYR A 116 11.82 -7.26 21.40
CA TYR A 116 12.70 -8.37 20.97
C TYR A 116 14.19 -7.99 20.93
N LYS A 117 14.50 -6.75 20.51
CA LYS A 117 15.89 -6.27 20.39
C LYS A 117 16.53 -5.90 21.71
N ILE A 118 15.71 -5.60 22.72
CA ILE A 118 16.16 -5.06 24.01
C ILE A 118 16.17 -6.17 25.07
N TYR A 119 15.10 -6.97 25.17
CA TYR A 119 14.97 -8.00 26.20
C TYR A 119 15.47 -9.38 25.74
N GLN A 120 16.58 -9.83 26.32
CA GLN A 120 17.30 -11.05 25.97
C GLN A 120 16.78 -12.31 26.69
N GLY A 121 15.61 -12.22 27.33
CA GLY A 121 14.94 -13.31 28.03
C GLY A 121 15.40 -13.53 29.48
N THR A 122 14.95 -14.65 30.05
CA THR A 122 15.18 -15.08 31.43
C THR A 122 16.29 -16.14 31.45
N LYS A 123 17.41 -15.87 32.12
CA LYS A 123 18.64 -16.71 32.07
C LYS A 123 19.34 -16.77 33.43
N ALA A 124 20.01 -17.88 33.74
CA ALA A 124 20.77 -18.02 35.00
C ALA A 124 22.12 -17.28 34.99
N GLU A 125 22.70 -17.10 33.81
CA GLU A 125 24.00 -16.46 33.60
C GLU A 125 23.88 -15.31 32.58
N PRO A 126 24.78 -14.30 32.62
CA PRO A 126 24.71 -13.17 31.71
C PRO A 126 24.88 -13.58 30.24
N PRO A 127 23.97 -13.19 29.34
CA PRO A 127 24.20 -13.38 27.91
C PRO A 127 25.43 -12.60 27.45
N PHE A 128 26.15 -13.11 26.45
CA PHE A 128 27.30 -12.42 25.82
C PHE A 128 27.00 -11.96 24.38
N VAL A 129 25.80 -12.29 23.89
CA VAL A 129 25.20 -11.91 22.61
C VAL A 129 23.71 -11.72 22.82
N ARG A 130 23.08 -10.96 21.93
CA ARG A 130 21.62 -10.83 21.89
C ARG A 130 20.94 -12.13 21.49
N ILE A 131 19.65 -12.23 21.74
CA ILE A 131 18.81 -13.38 21.39
C ILE A 131 18.64 -13.55 19.87
N ASP A 132 18.84 -12.47 19.10
CA ASP A 132 18.94 -12.48 17.63
C ASP A 132 20.36 -12.82 17.11
N GLY A 133 21.30 -13.13 18.02
CA GLY A 133 22.69 -13.43 17.71
C GLY A 133 23.57 -12.20 17.43
N THR A 134 23.05 -10.98 17.47
CA THR A 134 23.85 -9.75 17.29
C THR A 134 24.68 -9.40 18.55
N GLU A 135 25.63 -8.48 18.43
CA GLU A 135 26.39 -8.01 19.60
C GLU A 135 25.48 -7.24 20.58
N LEU A 136 25.76 -7.37 21.88
CA LEU A 136 25.06 -6.63 22.93
C LEU A 136 25.28 -5.13 22.78
N GLN A 137 24.21 -4.35 22.94
CA GLN A 137 24.24 -2.89 22.92
C GLN A 137 23.91 -2.33 24.30
N VAL A 138 24.42 -1.13 24.59
CA VAL A 138 24.10 -0.44 25.84
C VAL A 138 22.59 -0.21 25.92
N GLY A 139 21.99 -0.65 27.03
CA GLY A 139 20.53 -0.64 27.23
C GLY A 139 19.83 -1.98 27.02
N ASP A 140 20.52 -3.03 26.57
CA ASP A 140 19.95 -4.39 26.54
C ASP A 140 19.59 -4.86 27.95
N LEU A 141 18.54 -5.68 28.09
CA LEU A 141 17.98 -6.15 29.36
C LEU A 141 17.92 -7.68 29.38
N TYR A 142 18.16 -8.32 30.52
CA TYR A 142 17.78 -9.73 30.74
C TYR A 142 17.42 -9.97 32.21
N PHE A 143 16.55 -10.94 32.50
CA PHE A 143 16.27 -11.32 33.88
C PHE A 143 17.23 -12.42 34.34
N ASN A 144 18.05 -12.12 35.34
CA ASN A 144 18.94 -13.09 35.95
C ASN A 144 18.18 -13.92 37.00
N THR A 145 17.96 -15.21 36.74
CA THR A 145 17.24 -16.10 37.66
C THR A 145 18.02 -16.47 38.91
N THR A 146 19.36 -16.38 38.87
CA THR A 146 20.24 -16.67 39.99
C THR A 146 20.27 -15.52 40.99
N LEU A 147 20.21 -14.27 40.49
CA LEU A 147 20.14 -13.04 41.28
C LEU A 147 18.69 -12.60 41.56
N SER A 148 17.69 -13.20 40.90
CA SER A 148 16.29 -12.77 40.88
C SER A 148 16.11 -11.28 40.52
N ALA A 149 16.95 -10.78 39.61
CA ALA A 149 17.07 -9.36 39.30
C ALA A 149 17.11 -9.11 37.79
N LEU A 150 16.45 -8.04 37.34
CA LEU A 150 16.63 -7.52 36.00
C LEU A 150 18.01 -6.86 35.88
N GLN A 151 18.77 -7.24 34.86
CA GLN A 151 20.08 -6.67 34.54
C GLN A 151 19.99 -5.82 33.28
N VAL A 152 20.77 -4.75 33.22
CA VAL A 152 20.97 -3.91 32.04
C VAL A 152 22.43 -3.97 31.58
N TYR A 153 22.66 -3.96 30.26
CA TYR A 153 24.01 -3.92 29.70
C TYR A 153 24.49 -2.47 29.62
N GLY A 154 25.54 -2.15 30.37
CA GLY A 154 26.20 -0.84 30.38
C GLY A 154 27.56 -0.85 29.70
N VAL A 155 28.24 0.29 29.71
CA VAL A 155 29.59 0.46 29.12
C VAL A 155 30.69 -0.36 29.82
N LEU A 156 30.40 -0.91 31.01
CA LEU A 156 31.29 -1.80 31.77
C LEU A 156 30.81 -3.27 31.77
N GLY A 157 29.75 -3.60 31.03
CA GLY A 157 29.09 -4.92 31.03
C GLY A 157 27.74 -4.91 31.76
N TRP A 158 27.27 -6.09 32.16
CA TRP A 158 25.99 -6.25 32.87
C TRP A 158 26.06 -5.69 34.29
N GLN A 159 25.01 -4.97 34.67
CA GLN A 159 24.79 -4.37 35.99
C GLN A 159 23.30 -4.45 36.35
N ASP A 160 22.94 -4.30 37.63
CA ASP A 160 21.52 -4.24 38.04
C ASP A 160 20.78 -3.11 37.31
N ALA A 161 19.58 -3.39 36.80
CA ALA A 161 18.77 -2.43 36.03
C ALA A 161 18.05 -1.37 36.89
N GLY A 162 18.21 -1.43 38.22
CA GLY A 162 17.55 -0.53 39.17
C GLY A 162 16.23 -1.07 39.71
N THR A 163 16.14 -1.14 41.04
CA THR A 163 15.00 -1.63 41.87
C THR A 163 14.66 -3.12 41.77
N THR A 164 14.65 -3.77 42.94
CA THR A 164 14.15 -5.15 43.13
C THR A 164 12.65 -5.24 42.90
N LEU A 165 12.21 -6.31 42.22
CA LEU A 165 10.83 -6.55 41.76
C LEU A 165 9.79 -6.88 42.87
N ASN A 166 9.96 -6.36 44.10
CA ASN A 166 8.99 -6.52 45.18
C ASN A 166 7.93 -5.42 45.11
N GLY A 167 6.67 -5.80 44.85
CA GLY A 167 5.50 -4.89 44.89
C GLY A 167 4.72 -4.69 43.59
N ILE A 168 5.02 -5.43 42.51
CA ILE A 168 4.24 -5.36 41.26
C ILE A 168 2.89 -6.10 41.37
N ILE A 169 2.82 -7.16 42.18
CA ILE A 169 1.61 -7.95 42.40
C ILE A 169 1.36 -8.10 43.91
N THR A 170 0.26 -7.53 44.41
CA THR A 170 -0.21 -7.72 45.79
C THR A 170 -1.05 -9.00 45.85
N LYS A 171 -0.73 -9.90 46.79
CA LYS A 171 -1.42 -11.18 47.02
C LYS A 171 -1.69 -11.39 48.52
N PRO A 172 -2.60 -12.28 48.94
CA PRO A 172 -2.69 -12.72 50.32
C PRO A 172 -1.34 -13.16 50.89
N ALA A 173 -1.07 -12.84 52.16
CA ALA A 173 0.22 -13.09 52.80
C ALA A 173 0.63 -14.58 52.71
N GLY A 174 1.80 -14.85 52.11
CA GLY A 174 2.30 -16.20 51.87
C GLY A 174 1.65 -16.95 50.70
N GLY A 175 0.77 -16.33 49.93
CA GLY A 175 0.04 -16.96 48.82
C GLY A 175 -1.11 -17.87 49.26
N THR A 176 -1.51 -17.82 50.53
CA THR A 176 -2.60 -18.64 51.08
C THR A 176 -3.94 -17.92 50.93
N PRO A 177 -5.01 -18.57 50.41
CA PRO A 177 -6.35 -17.98 50.37
C PRO A 177 -6.84 -17.52 51.76
N ILE A 178 -7.57 -16.41 51.77
CA ILE A 178 -8.23 -15.88 52.98
C ILE A 178 -9.53 -16.64 53.17
N ILE A 179 -9.66 -17.30 54.32
CA ILE A 179 -10.90 -18.01 54.68
C ILE A 179 -11.92 -17.01 55.22
N ALA A 180 -13.04 -16.85 54.51
CA ALA A 180 -14.12 -15.95 54.90
C ALA A 180 -14.97 -16.51 56.05
N TYR A 181 -15.54 -15.62 56.86
CA TYR A 181 -16.58 -15.94 57.83
C TYR A 181 -17.98 -15.66 57.28
N GLU A 182 -18.99 -16.32 57.85
CA GLU A 182 -20.37 -16.24 57.35
C GLU A 182 -20.92 -14.80 57.40
N GLY A 183 -21.52 -14.37 56.28
CA GLY A 183 -22.11 -13.04 56.12
C GLY A 183 -21.11 -11.95 55.75
N GLN A 184 -19.84 -12.28 55.49
CA GLN A 184 -18.81 -11.30 55.13
C GLN A 184 -19.02 -10.79 53.70
N THR A 185 -19.26 -9.48 53.53
CA THR A 185 -19.37 -8.82 52.20
C THR A 185 -18.10 -8.06 51.79
N LYS A 186 -17.09 -8.04 52.67
CA LYS A 186 -15.91 -7.18 52.52
C LYS A 186 -14.64 -7.85 53.06
N ILE A 187 -13.61 -7.94 52.21
CA ILE A 187 -12.26 -8.40 52.58
C ILE A 187 -11.30 -7.19 52.50
N PRO A 188 -10.66 -6.76 53.59
CA PRO A 188 -9.64 -5.70 53.53
C PRO A 188 -8.33 -6.23 52.93
N VAL A 189 -7.64 -5.38 52.16
CA VAL A 189 -6.32 -5.63 51.57
C VAL A 189 -5.33 -4.68 52.26
N PRO A 190 -4.59 -5.11 53.31
CA PRO A 190 -3.82 -4.19 54.17
C PRO A 190 -2.72 -3.41 53.46
N GLU A 191 -2.18 -3.95 52.36
CA GLU A 191 -1.11 -3.33 51.56
C GLU A 191 -1.67 -2.33 50.52
N GLY A 192 -2.99 -2.27 50.34
CA GLY A 192 -3.65 -1.48 49.30
C GLY A 192 -3.44 -2.03 47.88
N TYR A 193 -4.13 -1.43 46.91
CA TYR A 193 -4.00 -1.76 45.50
C TYR A 193 -4.50 -0.62 44.59
N THR A 194 -4.21 -0.69 43.29
CA THR A 194 -4.69 0.30 42.31
C THR A 194 -6.16 0.03 41.95
N PRO A 195 -7.11 0.97 42.18
CA PRO A 195 -8.53 0.77 41.86
C PRO A 195 -8.78 0.25 40.44
N GLY A 196 -9.60 -0.81 40.33
CA GLY A 196 -9.96 -1.45 39.07
C GLY A 196 -8.89 -2.35 38.45
N GLN A 197 -7.73 -2.54 39.08
CA GLN A 197 -6.60 -3.30 38.50
C GLN A 197 -6.23 -4.53 39.33
N GLY A 198 -6.97 -5.62 39.12
CA GLY A 198 -6.66 -6.93 39.70
C GLY A 198 -7.68 -8.00 39.33
N LEU A 199 -7.42 -9.21 39.83
CA LEU A 199 -8.31 -10.37 39.75
C LEU A 199 -8.68 -10.83 41.16
N VAL A 200 -9.93 -11.24 41.35
CA VAL A 200 -10.44 -11.84 42.59
C VAL A 200 -11.02 -13.20 42.27
N PHE A 201 -10.69 -14.18 43.09
CA PHE A 201 -11.16 -15.55 43.00
C PHE A 201 -11.91 -15.94 44.27
N LEU A 202 -13.03 -16.64 44.10
CA LEU A 202 -13.83 -17.21 45.17
C LEU A 202 -13.92 -18.72 44.95
N ASN A 203 -13.40 -19.52 45.88
CA ASN A 203 -13.28 -20.99 45.77
C ASN A 203 -12.63 -21.43 44.44
N GLY A 204 -11.62 -20.67 43.97
CA GLY A 204 -10.90 -20.91 42.71
C GLY A 204 -11.58 -20.38 41.44
N ALA A 205 -12.83 -19.90 41.50
CA ALA A 205 -13.51 -19.28 40.36
C ALA A 205 -13.24 -17.77 40.30
N ALA A 206 -12.81 -17.26 39.14
CA ALA A 206 -12.61 -15.82 38.93
C ALA A 206 -13.95 -15.08 38.89
N LEU A 207 -14.02 -13.93 39.56
CA LEU A 207 -15.18 -13.05 39.60
C LEU A 207 -14.92 -11.73 38.85
N THR A 208 -16.00 -11.13 38.33
CA THR A 208 -15.99 -9.83 37.66
C THR A 208 -17.11 -8.93 38.19
N GLU A 209 -17.05 -7.64 37.87
CA GLU A 209 -18.22 -6.75 38.03
C GLU A 209 -19.42 -7.35 37.26
N PRO A 210 -20.65 -7.30 37.80
CA PRO A 210 -21.08 -6.60 39.01
C PRO A 210 -21.01 -7.44 40.30
N ASP A 211 -20.47 -8.66 40.27
CA ASP A 211 -20.54 -9.60 41.40
C ASP A 211 -19.42 -9.40 42.44
N VAL A 212 -18.31 -8.79 42.01
CA VAL A 212 -17.26 -8.25 42.88
C VAL A 212 -16.84 -6.86 42.40
N SER A 213 -16.60 -5.94 43.34
CA SER A 213 -16.03 -4.62 43.06
C SER A 213 -14.71 -4.40 43.78
N ILE A 214 -13.78 -3.81 43.03
CA ILE A 214 -12.40 -3.49 43.45
C ILE A 214 -12.07 -2.02 43.15
N THR A 215 -13.03 -1.13 43.43
CA THR A 215 -12.99 0.28 43.03
C THR A 215 -12.50 1.23 44.12
N ASP A 216 -12.30 0.76 45.37
CA ASP A 216 -11.91 1.61 46.50
C ASP A 216 -10.40 1.59 46.82
N GLY A 217 -9.61 0.70 46.20
CA GLY A 217 -8.15 0.61 46.33
C GLY A 217 -7.65 0.04 47.66
N ALA A 218 -8.55 -0.43 48.54
CA ALA A 218 -8.19 -0.93 49.87
C ALA A 218 -8.96 -2.19 50.30
N ASN A 219 -10.06 -2.52 49.63
CA ASN A 219 -10.92 -3.64 49.99
C ASN A 219 -11.53 -4.31 48.76
N ILE A 220 -11.85 -5.58 48.89
CA ILE A 220 -12.68 -6.34 47.94
C ILE A 220 -14.12 -6.31 48.47
N ILE A 221 -15.06 -5.87 47.64
CA ILE A 221 -16.48 -5.76 47.99
C ILE A 221 -17.25 -6.80 47.17
N PHE A 222 -17.90 -7.73 47.85
CA PHE A 222 -18.74 -8.76 47.22
C PHE A 222 -20.19 -8.29 47.21
N LYS A 223 -20.89 -8.51 46.09
CA LYS A 223 -22.30 -8.15 45.92
C LYS A 223 -23.22 -8.98 46.81
N ASP A 224 -22.94 -10.27 46.92
CA ASP A 224 -23.63 -11.21 47.80
C ASP A 224 -22.76 -11.57 49.02
N PRO A 225 -23.35 -11.89 50.20
CA PRO A 225 -22.57 -12.26 51.38
C PRO A 225 -21.86 -13.62 51.23
N LEU A 226 -20.58 -13.66 51.59
CA LEU A 226 -19.78 -14.88 51.62
C LEU A 226 -20.26 -15.85 52.71
N LYS A 227 -20.04 -17.15 52.48
CA LYS A 227 -20.34 -18.23 53.43
C LYS A 227 -19.11 -18.53 54.28
N ALA A 228 -19.32 -19.15 55.44
CA ALA A 228 -18.19 -19.69 56.21
C ALA A 228 -17.43 -20.73 55.39
N LEU A 229 -16.09 -20.66 55.46
CA LEU A 229 -15.14 -21.51 54.72
C LEU A 229 -15.00 -21.19 53.22
N ASP A 230 -15.61 -20.12 52.70
CA ASP A 230 -15.30 -19.64 51.35
C ASP A 230 -13.84 -19.15 51.28
N GLU A 231 -13.10 -19.64 50.28
CA GLU A 231 -11.69 -19.30 50.05
C GLU A 231 -11.58 -18.10 49.09
N VAL A 232 -11.13 -16.95 49.58
CA VAL A 232 -10.90 -15.75 48.77
C VAL A 232 -9.42 -15.61 48.44
N PHE A 233 -9.09 -15.58 47.15
CA PHE A 233 -7.74 -15.28 46.66
C PHE A 233 -7.77 -14.04 45.76
N TYR A 234 -6.68 -13.29 45.69
CA TYR A 234 -6.59 -12.11 44.84
C TYR A 234 -5.18 -11.89 44.30
N GLU A 235 -5.11 -11.26 43.13
CA GLU A 235 -3.87 -10.74 42.56
C GLU A 235 -4.14 -9.32 42.04
N PHE A 236 -3.62 -8.31 42.74
CA PHE A 236 -3.74 -6.91 42.33
C PHE A 236 -2.47 -6.40 41.69
N PHE A 237 -2.61 -5.56 40.67
CA PHE A 237 -1.49 -5.00 39.91
C PHE A 237 -1.23 -3.55 40.33
N SER A 238 0.04 -3.20 40.54
CA SER A 238 0.46 -1.81 40.75
C SER A 238 0.93 -1.17 39.43
N THR A 239 0.73 0.15 39.30
CA THR A 239 1.23 0.88 38.13
C THR A 239 2.73 1.15 38.28
N VAL A 240 3.53 0.59 37.37
CA VAL A 240 4.97 0.89 37.29
C VAL A 240 5.16 2.34 36.83
N GLN A 241 5.67 3.19 37.72
CA GLN A 241 6.14 4.54 37.39
C GLN A 241 7.66 4.50 37.21
N ILE A 242 8.12 4.67 35.97
CA ILE A 242 9.53 4.94 35.68
C ILE A 242 9.75 6.43 35.91
N VAL A 243 10.51 6.78 36.94
CA VAL A 243 10.86 8.17 37.25
C VAL A 243 11.96 8.63 36.29
N GLU A 244 11.78 9.79 35.67
CA GLU A 244 12.78 10.42 34.80
C GLU A 244 13.99 10.87 35.65
N GLY A 245 14.99 9.99 35.78
CA GLY A 245 16.18 10.24 36.60
C GLY A 245 17.17 9.07 36.68
N ASP A 246 16.70 7.83 36.69
CA ASP A 246 17.56 6.66 36.95
C ASP A 246 18.36 6.12 35.74
N VAL A 247 18.14 6.67 34.53
CA VAL A 247 18.94 6.34 33.34
C VAL A 247 19.95 7.45 33.04
N VAL A 248 21.07 7.44 33.76
CA VAL A 248 22.19 8.38 33.54
C VAL A 248 22.98 8.00 32.28
N VAL A 249 22.57 8.53 31.12
CA VAL A 249 23.41 8.52 29.90
C VAL A 249 24.33 9.74 29.90
N GLY A 250 25.37 9.71 30.75
CA GLY A 250 26.28 10.84 30.98
C GLY A 250 27.70 10.61 30.47
N GLY A 251 28.06 11.21 29.34
CA GLY A 251 29.44 11.26 28.83
C GLY A 251 29.68 12.54 28.02
N PRO A 252 30.63 13.43 28.41
CA PRO A 252 30.74 14.75 27.80
C PRO A 252 31.59 14.77 26.53
N GLY A 253 30.94 15.00 25.38
CA GLY A 253 31.61 15.45 24.14
C GLY A 253 31.13 14.76 22.87
N GLY A 254 30.61 15.56 21.92
CA GLY A 254 30.29 15.12 20.55
C GLY A 254 28.81 14.82 20.32
N ALA A 255 28.10 15.78 19.71
CA ALA A 255 26.72 15.57 19.30
C ALA A 255 26.62 14.82 17.97
N THR A 256 26.13 13.58 18.00
CA THR A 256 25.47 12.94 16.86
C THR A 256 24.23 12.19 17.37
N THR A 257 23.08 12.85 17.36
CA THR A 257 21.79 12.24 17.69
C THR A 257 21.38 11.25 16.60
N ALA A 258 21.69 9.98 16.79
CA ALA A 258 20.92 8.90 16.18
C ALA A 258 19.49 8.94 16.73
N GLN A 259 18.50 8.68 15.87
CA GLN A 259 17.10 8.56 16.30
C GLN A 259 16.84 7.21 16.99
N ASN A 260 15.73 7.16 17.72
CA ASN A 260 15.21 6.05 18.54
C ASN A 260 15.95 5.92 19.90
N VAL A 261 15.32 6.07 21.06
CA VAL A 261 13.88 6.12 21.40
C VAL A 261 13.58 7.31 22.30
N ALA A 262 12.74 8.25 21.84
CA ALA A 262 12.13 9.23 22.73
C ALA A 262 10.88 8.60 23.34
N PHE A 263 10.91 8.30 24.64
CA PHE A 263 9.68 8.12 25.42
C PHE A 263 9.02 9.49 25.56
N VAL A 264 8.07 9.81 24.66
CA VAL A 264 7.26 11.02 24.77
C VAL A 264 6.20 10.79 25.86
N PRO A 265 6.18 11.57 26.95
CA PRO A 265 5.29 11.32 28.08
C PRO A 265 3.88 11.86 27.81
N SER A 266 3.06 11.10 27.09
CA SER A 266 1.61 11.34 27.01
C SER A 266 0.83 10.05 26.73
N GLY A 267 0.99 9.06 27.59
CA GLY A 267 0.25 7.80 27.51
C GLY A 267 0.56 6.88 28.69
N SER A 268 -0.40 6.74 29.60
CA SER A 268 -0.40 5.63 30.56
C SER A 268 -0.39 4.31 29.79
N LEU A 269 0.52 3.40 30.14
CA LEU A 269 0.38 1.98 29.81
C LEU A 269 -0.84 1.46 30.57
N GLN A 270 -2.01 1.53 29.93
CA GLN A 270 -3.25 0.93 30.42
C GLN A 270 -3.10 -0.60 30.37
N SER A 271 -3.46 -1.28 31.46
CA SER A 271 -3.20 -2.70 31.70
C SER A 271 -3.84 -3.67 30.71
N THR A 272 -4.79 -3.21 29.88
CA THR A 272 -5.57 -4.02 28.94
C THR A 272 -4.70 -4.82 27.96
N ASN A 273 -3.62 -4.20 27.46
CA ASN A 273 -2.71 -4.86 26.51
C ASN A 273 -1.80 -5.90 27.20
N VAL A 274 -1.59 -5.79 28.51
CA VAL A 274 -0.83 -6.76 29.31
C VAL A 274 -1.75 -7.91 29.76
N GLN A 275 -3.01 -7.63 30.09
CA GLN A 275 -4.00 -8.67 30.42
C GLN A 275 -4.22 -9.67 29.28
N LEU A 276 -4.35 -9.19 28.04
CA LEU A 276 -4.49 -10.07 26.86
C LEU A 276 -3.27 -10.98 26.68
N ALA A 277 -2.05 -10.40 26.71
CA ALA A 277 -0.81 -11.15 26.56
C ALA A 277 -0.54 -12.16 27.70
N LEU A 278 -1.07 -11.92 28.91
CA LEU A 278 -0.89 -12.82 30.05
C LEU A 278 -1.98 -13.91 30.13
N MET A 279 -3.22 -13.61 29.71
CA MET A 279 -4.29 -14.61 29.61
C MET A 279 -4.04 -15.64 28.50
N GLU A 280 -3.39 -15.25 27.41
CA GLU A 280 -3.00 -16.18 26.33
C GLU A 280 -1.90 -17.15 26.80
N LEU A 281 -0.97 -16.69 27.65
CA LEU A 281 0.12 -17.51 28.20
C LEU A 281 -0.33 -18.53 29.27
N MET A 282 -1.47 -18.30 29.93
CA MET A 282 -1.95 -19.14 31.04
C MET A 282 -2.95 -20.24 30.63
N ASN A 283 -3.39 -20.28 29.37
CA ASN A 283 -4.44 -21.20 28.92
C ASN A 283 -3.91 -22.48 28.23
N GLU A 284 -2.58 -22.63 28.09
CA GLU A 284 -1.96 -23.84 27.54
C GLU A 284 -1.74 -24.93 28.61
N ALA A 285 -2.76 -25.74 28.85
CA ALA A 285 -2.57 -27.04 29.50
C ALA A 285 -1.84 -28.01 28.55
N PRO A 286 -0.81 -28.76 29.01
CA PRO A 286 0.07 -29.52 28.13
C PRO A 286 -0.62 -30.74 27.51
N LYS A 287 -0.61 -30.85 26.18
CA LYS A 287 -0.92 -32.10 25.46
C LYS A 287 0.38 -32.84 25.12
N PRO A 288 0.41 -34.18 25.27
CA PRO A 288 1.65 -34.94 25.16
C PRO A 288 2.16 -35.04 23.71
N SER A 289 3.45 -34.82 23.53
CA SER A 289 4.19 -35.20 22.33
C SER A 289 4.18 -36.71 22.13
N ASN A 290 3.82 -37.21 20.94
CA ASN A 290 4.38 -38.42 20.30
C ASN A 290 3.65 -38.76 18.98
N ALA A 291 4.25 -38.42 17.84
CA ALA A 291 4.07 -39.15 16.57
C ALA A 291 5.15 -38.70 15.56
N ILE A 292 6.15 -39.54 15.31
CA ILE A 292 7.12 -39.39 14.20
C ILE A 292 6.63 -40.25 13.03
N PRO A 293 6.49 -39.71 11.80
CA PRO A 293 6.34 -40.51 10.59
C PRO A 293 7.69 -40.63 9.84
N ALA A 294 8.11 -41.86 9.57
CA ALA A 294 9.18 -42.19 8.63
C ALA A 294 8.61 -42.58 7.23
N PRO A 295 9.40 -42.58 6.14
CA PRO A 295 8.88 -42.51 4.76
C PRO A 295 8.85 -43.84 3.97
N ASN A 296 8.40 -43.75 2.70
CA ASN A 296 8.30 -44.75 1.60
C ASN A 296 7.03 -45.65 1.61
N GLY A 297 6.40 -46.03 0.48
CA GLY A 297 6.55 -45.59 -0.92
C GLY A 297 5.71 -46.43 -1.94
N LEU A 298 5.39 -45.82 -3.10
CA LEU A 298 5.37 -46.34 -4.50
C LEU A 298 4.46 -47.52 -5.01
N PHE A 299 4.11 -47.43 -6.31
CA PHE A 299 3.37 -48.39 -7.21
C PHE A 299 1.84 -48.56 -6.95
N GLY A 300 0.89 -48.82 -7.87
CA GLY A 300 0.80 -48.97 -9.36
C GLY A 300 -0.35 -49.96 -9.74
N SER A 301 -1.09 -49.96 -10.87
CA SER A 301 -1.31 -49.04 -12.02
C SER A 301 -2.40 -49.59 -13.00
N ALA A 302 -3.12 -48.74 -13.78
CA ALA A 302 -4.17 -49.08 -14.80
C ALA A 302 -5.49 -49.70 -14.27
N GLY A 303 -6.70 -49.67 -14.87
CA GLY A 303 -7.30 -49.42 -16.22
C GLY A 303 -8.61 -50.25 -16.26
N THR A 304 -9.72 -50.00 -16.99
CA THR A 304 -9.98 -49.37 -18.30
C THR A 304 -11.43 -48.85 -18.47
N SER A 305 -11.60 -47.92 -19.42
CA SER A 305 -12.78 -47.17 -19.97
C SER A 305 -13.87 -48.02 -20.68
N PRO A 306 -14.81 -47.50 -21.55
CA PRO A 306 -15.23 -46.12 -21.92
C PRO A 306 -16.77 -45.88 -22.15
N GLU A 307 -17.21 -44.62 -22.33
CA GLU A 307 -17.92 -44.05 -23.55
C GLU A 307 -18.56 -42.66 -23.32
N TYR A 308 -18.48 -41.78 -24.35
CA TYR A 308 -19.18 -40.49 -24.62
C TYR A 308 -19.59 -39.53 -23.46
N ALA A 309 -19.27 -38.22 -23.45
CA ALA A 309 -18.82 -37.31 -24.52
C ALA A 309 -17.89 -36.16 -24.02
N ARG A 310 -17.23 -35.49 -24.97
CA ARG A 310 -16.34 -34.30 -24.80
C ARG A 310 -17.16 -32.97 -24.90
N ALA A 311 -16.68 -31.78 -24.49
CA ALA A 311 -15.29 -31.31 -24.54
C ALA A 311 -14.87 -30.24 -23.52
N ASP A 312 -13.55 -30.22 -23.33
CA ASP A 312 -12.62 -29.14 -22.95
C ASP A 312 -12.61 -28.51 -21.54
N HIS A 313 -11.38 -28.21 -21.12
CA HIS A 313 -10.91 -28.31 -19.74
C HIS A 313 -9.64 -27.45 -19.60
N VAL A 314 -9.54 -26.59 -18.59
CA VAL A 314 -8.30 -25.87 -18.24
C VAL A 314 -8.07 -25.94 -16.74
N HIS A 315 -6.88 -26.42 -16.34
CA HIS A 315 -6.40 -26.39 -14.96
C HIS A 315 -5.72 -25.05 -14.63
N VAL A 316 -6.01 -24.49 -13.45
CA VAL A 316 -5.08 -23.64 -12.69
C VAL A 316 -5.25 -23.98 -11.20
N GLY A 317 -4.14 -24.04 -10.45
CA GLY A 317 -4.13 -24.57 -9.08
C GLY A 317 -4.85 -23.71 -8.04
N GLY A 318 -5.49 -24.37 -7.06
CA GLY A 318 -6.13 -23.74 -5.91
C GLY A 318 -5.20 -23.67 -4.69
N THR A 319 -5.18 -22.51 -4.03
CA THR A 319 -4.53 -22.28 -2.74
C THR A 319 -5.14 -23.16 -1.64
N GLY A 320 -4.34 -23.55 -0.64
CA GLY A 320 -4.87 -24.09 0.61
C GLY A 320 -5.86 -23.10 1.23
N GLY A 321 -7.09 -23.53 1.48
CA GLY A 321 -8.19 -22.65 1.86
C GLY A 321 -7.94 -21.96 3.19
N SER A 322 -8.14 -20.64 3.23
CA SER A 322 -8.52 -19.93 4.46
C SER A 322 -9.75 -20.63 5.06
N GLY A 323 -9.79 -20.77 6.39
CA GLY A 323 -10.96 -21.32 7.07
C GLY A 323 -12.24 -20.58 6.67
N GLU A 324 -13.36 -21.31 6.63
CA GLU A 324 -14.65 -20.73 6.26
C GLU A 324 -14.95 -19.51 7.14
N GLY A 325 -15.25 -18.38 6.50
CA GLY A 325 -15.64 -17.17 7.22
C GLY A 325 -16.88 -17.47 8.07
N GLY A 326 -16.87 -17.00 9.33
CA GLY A 326 -18.00 -17.18 10.24
C GLY A 326 -19.30 -16.67 9.61
N ALA A 327 -20.42 -17.34 9.93
CA ALA A 327 -21.74 -16.99 9.39
C ALA A 327 -22.03 -15.48 9.55
N PRO A 328 -22.65 -14.81 8.56
CA PRO A 328 -22.91 -13.38 8.61
C PRO A 328 -23.63 -12.97 9.91
N GLY A 329 -23.09 -11.93 10.57
CA GLY A 329 -23.69 -11.38 11.77
C GLY A 329 -25.06 -10.75 11.48
N TYR A 330 -25.98 -10.87 12.43
CA TYR A 330 -27.30 -10.23 12.33
C TYR A 330 -27.17 -8.72 12.51
N SER A 331 -27.72 -7.98 11.55
CA SER A 331 -27.95 -6.53 11.67
C SER A 331 -29.33 -6.31 12.30
N ASN A 332 -29.40 -5.41 13.28
CA ASN A 332 -30.63 -5.12 14.02
C ASN A 332 -30.96 -3.62 13.90
N GLY A 333 -32.24 -3.31 13.69
CA GLY A 333 -32.75 -1.95 13.54
C GLY A 333 -34.07 -1.75 14.26
N THR A 334 -34.47 -0.49 14.43
CA THR A 334 -35.79 -0.10 14.97
C THR A 334 -36.42 0.89 14.02
N VAL A 335 -37.66 0.64 13.63
CA VAL A 335 -38.36 1.41 12.59
C VAL A 335 -39.68 1.98 13.12
N TYR A 336 -40.03 3.17 12.65
CA TYR A 336 -41.20 3.92 13.11
C TYR A 336 -42.16 4.23 11.97
N ALA A 337 -43.44 4.36 12.30
CA ALA A 337 -44.45 4.95 11.43
C ALA A 337 -45.30 5.96 12.22
N TYR A 338 -45.76 7.01 11.54
CA TYR A 338 -46.41 8.18 12.15
C TYR A 338 -47.81 8.43 11.59
N GLN A 339 -48.74 8.91 12.44
CA GLN A 339 -50.05 9.37 12.02
C GLN A 339 -50.50 10.54 12.92
N ARG A 340 -51.11 11.59 12.34
CA ARG A 340 -51.83 12.61 13.11
C ARG A 340 -53.31 12.28 13.17
N LYS A 341 -53.87 12.28 14.38
CA LYS A 341 -55.29 11.95 14.62
C LYS A 341 -55.76 12.43 15.99
N ALA A 342 -56.96 13.03 16.04
CA ALA A 342 -57.61 13.48 17.27
C ALA A 342 -57.84 12.38 18.35
N VAL A 343 -57.92 11.11 17.94
CA VAL A 343 -58.04 9.93 18.81
C VAL A 343 -57.00 8.89 18.41
N ALA A 344 -56.72 7.92 19.28
CA ALA A 344 -55.76 6.84 19.00
C ALA A 344 -56.05 6.16 17.64
N PRO A 345 -55.03 6.00 16.77
CA PRO A 345 -55.12 5.19 15.57
C PRO A 345 -55.58 3.76 15.87
N VAL A 346 -56.24 3.14 14.89
CA VAL A 346 -56.61 1.72 14.92
C VAL A 346 -56.14 1.08 13.61
N GLY A 347 -55.54 -0.09 13.72
CA GLY A 347 -54.90 -0.78 12.59
C GLY A 347 -53.43 -0.42 12.40
N SER A 348 -52.69 -1.40 11.87
CA SER A 348 -51.24 -1.37 11.66
C SER A 348 -50.83 -0.65 10.36
N PRO A 349 -49.56 -0.21 10.22
CA PRO A 349 -48.94 0.20 8.95
C PRO A 349 -48.93 -0.88 7.87
N GLY A 350 -49.17 -2.15 8.21
CA GLY A 350 -49.17 -3.29 7.29
C GLY A 350 -47.80 -3.98 7.19
N ASP A 351 -47.69 -4.95 6.28
CA ASP A 351 -46.42 -5.61 5.99
C ASP A 351 -45.47 -4.63 5.28
N VAL A 352 -44.21 -4.56 5.71
CA VAL A 352 -43.19 -3.63 5.19
C VAL A 352 -41.83 -4.29 5.00
N THR A 353 -41.01 -3.72 4.11
CA THR A 353 -39.58 -4.04 3.98
C THR A 353 -38.76 -2.88 4.53
N VAL A 354 -37.78 -3.19 5.38
CA VAL A 354 -36.84 -2.25 6.00
C VAL A 354 -35.43 -2.49 5.43
N ASP A 355 -34.72 -1.42 5.07
CA ASP A 355 -33.28 -1.47 4.80
C ASP A 355 -32.52 -1.22 6.11
N LEU A 356 -31.71 -2.20 6.53
CA LEU A 356 -30.95 -2.16 7.79
C LEU A 356 -29.68 -1.31 7.70
N THR A 357 -29.30 -0.86 6.51
CA THR A 357 -28.21 0.10 6.29
C THR A 357 -28.64 1.52 6.62
N SER A 358 -29.90 1.85 6.29
CA SER A 358 -30.50 3.18 6.49
C SER A 358 -31.50 3.24 7.66
N ASN A 359 -31.95 2.09 8.18
CA ASN A 359 -33.04 1.94 9.14
C ASN A 359 -34.35 2.62 8.68
N THR A 360 -34.69 2.48 7.39
CA THR A 360 -35.90 3.08 6.80
C THR A 360 -36.80 2.06 6.11
N ILE A 361 -38.11 2.34 6.12
CA ILE A 361 -39.11 1.57 5.36
C ILE A 361 -38.92 1.88 3.87
N THR A 362 -38.57 0.88 3.06
CA THR A 362 -38.38 1.02 1.61
C THR A 362 -39.62 0.61 0.83
N SER A 363 -40.37 -0.39 1.28
CA SER A 363 -41.61 -0.90 0.65
C SER A 363 -42.71 -1.18 1.69
N PRO A 364 -44.02 -1.04 1.38
CA PRO A 364 -44.62 -0.44 0.19
C PRO A 364 -44.61 1.09 0.25
N ALA A 365 -44.66 1.78 -0.89
CA ALA A 365 -44.53 3.25 -1.00
C ALA A 365 -45.55 4.03 -0.15
N THR A 366 -46.76 3.49 0.01
CA THR A 366 -47.82 4.00 0.89
C THR A 366 -48.15 2.95 1.93
N LEU A 367 -48.11 3.30 3.23
CA LEU A 367 -48.43 2.37 4.31
C LEU A 367 -49.96 2.22 4.48
N ALA A 368 -50.39 1.13 5.10
CA ALA A 368 -51.79 0.85 5.39
C ALA A 368 -52.35 1.78 6.49
N SER A 369 -53.67 1.79 6.64
CA SER A 369 -54.41 2.47 7.73
C SER A 369 -54.15 3.98 7.86
N GLY A 370 -53.56 4.62 6.82
CA GLY A 370 -53.19 6.03 6.81
C GLY A 370 -51.92 6.37 7.60
N TRP A 371 -51.08 5.37 7.91
CA TRP A 371 -49.75 5.60 8.48
C TRP A 371 -48.79 6.19 7.43
N LEU A 372 -47.79 6.92 7.90
CA LEU A 372 -46.77 7.57 7.06
C LEU A 372 -45.37 7.25 7.57
N ARG A 373 -44.40 7.20 6.66
CA ARG A 373 -42.98 6.99 6.97
C ARG A 373 -42.36 8.21 7.67
N ASP A 374 -42.75 9.40 7.18
CA ASP A 374 -42.31 10.69 7.70
C ASP A 374 -43.35 11.30 8.64
N ILE A 375 -42.91 12.22 9.51
CA ILE A 375 -43.80 12.93 10.44
C ILE A 375 -44.70 13.91 9.66
N PRO A 376 -46.05 13.73 9.66
CA PRO A 376 -46.94 14.64 8.95
C PRO A 376 -47.05 16.01 9.64
N SER A 377 -47.28 17.05 8.83
CA SER A 377 -47.71 18.37 9.31
C SER A 377 -49.18 18.34 9.75
N GLY A 378 -49.54 19.20 10.71
CA GLY A 378 -50.93 19.35 11.19
C GLY A 378 -51.03 19.72 12.67
N SER A 379 -52.25 20.04 13.11
CA SER A 379 -52.57 20.45 14.50
C SER A 379 -53.06 19.31 15.39
N ASP A 380 -53.52 18.21 14.81
CA ASP A 380 -53.97 17.01 15.54
C ASP A 380 -52.79 16.35 16.29
N PRO A 381 -53.04 15.64 17.42
CA PRO A 381 -52.01 14.87 18.12
C PRO A 381 -51.27 13.92 17.18
N LEU A 382 -49.95 13.87 17.31
CA LEU A 382 -49.07 12.97 16.58
C LEU A 382 -48.93 11.66 17.36
N TRP A 383 -49.16 10.55 16.68
CA TRP A 383 -49.00 9.18 17.18
C TRP A 383 -47.86 8.49 16.42
N VAL A 384 -47.19 7.57 17.11
CA VAL A 384 -46.12 6.72 16.58
C VAL A 384 -46.40 5.26 16.92
N THR A 385 -46.05 4.36 16.01
CA THR A 385 -45.93 2.91 16.25
C THR A 385 -44.52 2.47 15.86
N VAL A 386 -44.02 1.41 16.50
CA VAL A 386 -42.63 0.93 16.35
C VAL A 386 -42.61 -0.58 16.10
N ALA A 387 -41.64 -1.03 15.30
CA ALA A 387 -41.29 -2.43 15.13
C ALA A 387 -39.76 -2.61 15.14
N SER A 388 -39.30 -3.83 15.42
CA SER A 388 -37.89 -4.20 15.39
C SER A 388 -37.59 -4.97 14.11
N ALA A 389 -36.46 -4.67 13.46
CA ALA A 389 -35.96 -5.36 12.28
C ALA A 389 -34.71 -6.17 12.65
N SER A 390 -34.58 -7.42 12.18
CA SER A 390 -33.40 -8.26 12.39
C SER A 390 -33.16 -9.22 11.24
N SER A 391 -32.02 -9.10 10.56
CA SER A 391 -31.68 -9.95 9.40
C SER A 391 -30.18 -10.17 9.28
N ASN A 392 -29.79 -11.33 8.72
CA ASN A 392 -28.43 -11.62 8.30
C ASN A 392 -28.16 -11.19 6.84
N THR A 393 -29.11 -10.48 6.23
CA THR A 393 -28.99 -9.77 4.95
C THR A 393 -29.25 -8.27 5.17
N GLY A 394 -28.97 -7.42 4.19
CA GLY A 394 -29.13 -5.96 4.32
C GLY A 394 -30.58 -5.45 4.48
N THR A 395 -31.58 -6.33 4.43
CA THR A 395 -33.01 -5.99 4.52
C THR A 395 -33.77 -6.96 5.39
N ASP A 396 -34.85 -6.50 5.99
CA ASP A 396 -35.80 -7.32 6.75
C ASP A 396 -37.26 -7.06 6.31
N ASN A 397 -38.14 -8.05 6.47
CA ASN A 397 -39.56 -7.98 6.13
C ASN A 397 -40.40 -8.12 7.41
N ILE A 398 -40.92 -7.00 7.90
CA ILE A 398 -41.76 -6.93 9.10
C ILE A 398 -43.22 -7.11 8.70
N SER A 399 -43.93 -8.00 9.38
CA SER A 399 -45.37 -8.18 9.18
C SER A 399 -46.20 -7.10 9.87
N GLY A 400 -47.38 -6.82 9.32
CA GLY A 400 -48.39 -5.95 9.94
C GLY A 400 -48.79 -6.34 11.37
N LEU A 401 -48.53 -7.58 11.81
CA LEU A 401 -48.80 -8.05 13.17
C LEU A 401 -47.68 -7.78 14.19
N GLU A 402 -46.50 -7.33 13.76
CA GLU A 402 -45.31 -7.17 14.61
C GLU A 402 -45.12 -5.72 15.13
N TRP A 403 -46.00 -4.82 14.70
CA TRP A 403 -46.02 -3.41 15.13
C TRP A 403 -46.60 -3.24 16.53
N SER A 404 -46.02 -2.31 17.31
CA SER A 404 -46.54 -1.94 18.61
C SER A 404 -47.92 -1.29 18.53
N GLU A 405 -48.66 -1.34 19.64
CA GLU A 405 -49.81 -0.45 19.83
C GLU A 405 -49.40 1.03 19.65
N PRO A 406 -50.26 1.89 19.07
CA PRO A 406 -49.96 3.31 18.84
C PRO A 406 -49.80 4.11 20.14
N VAL A 407 -48.70 4.87 20.24
CA VAL A 407 -48.40 5.77 21.38
C VAL A 407 -48.44 7.23 20.93
N MET A 408 -49.04 8.11 21.73
CA MET A 408 -49.07 9.55 21.43
C MET A 408 -47.69 10.17 21.70
N LEU A 409 -47.05 10.68 20.64
CA LEU A 409 -45.71 11.27 20.68
C LEU A 409 -45.73 12.75 21.08
N VAL A 410 -46.69 13.53 20.56
CA VAL A 410 -46.86 14.95 20.93
C VAL A 410 -48.29 15.45 20.67
N LYS A 411 -48.75 16.37 21.54
CA LYS A 411 -49.98 17.16 21.38
C LYS A 411 -49.65 18.63 21.61
N ASN A 412 -50.28 19.53 20.84
CA ASN A 412 -50.10 20.97 21.01
C ASN A 412 -50.62 21.43 22.39
N GLY A 413 -49.89 22.35 23.03
CA GLY A 413 -50.32 23.01 24.27
C GLY A 413 -51.40 24.07 24.04
N THR A 414 -51.92 24.63 25.13
CA THR A 414 -52.81 25.80 25.09
C THR A 414 -52.00 27.07 24.84
N ASP A 415 -52.55 28.02 24.08
CA ASP A 415 -51.91 29.33 23.87
C ASP A 415 -51.69 30.10 25.19
N GLY A 416 -50.53 30.74 25.30
CA GLY A 416 -50.16 31.55 26.47
C GLY A 416 -50.69 32.99 26.42
N LEU A 417 -50.73 33.65 27.58
CA LEU A 417 -51.05 35.08 27.68
C LEU A 417 -50.05 35.94 26.89
N LYS A 418 -50.57 36.86 26.07
CA LYS A 418 -49.81 37.93 25.44
C LYS A 418 -49.64 39.05 26.47
N VAL A 419 -48.41 39.48 26.75
CA VAL A 419 -48.10 40.50 27.77
C VAL A 419 -47.16 41.56 27.21
N ALA A 420 -47.43 42.84 27.49
CA ALA A 420 -46.58 43.96 27.09
C ALA A 420 -46.66 45.14 28.07
N THR A 421 -45.53 45.72 28.44
CA THR A 421 -45.50 46.97 29.21
C THR A 421 -45.68 48.16 28.26
N VAL A 422 -46.69 48.99 28.50
CA VAL A 422 -46.94 50.21 27.73
C VAL A 422 -46.44 51.44 28.50
N TYR A 423 -45.90 52.41 27.76
CA TYR A 423 -45.39 53.67 28.30
C TYR A 423 -46.13 54.84 27.68
N ILE A 424 -46.50 55.82 28.51
CA ILE A 424 -47.01 57.12 28.07
C ILE A 424 -46.19 58.24 28.69
N TYR A 425 -46.01 59.32 27.93
CA TYR A 425 -45.14 60.44 28.24
C TYR A 425 -45.90 61.77 28.14
N GLN A 426 -45.60 62.71 29.02
CA GLN A 426 -46.13 64.07 28.94
C GLN A 426 -45.10 65.08 29.47
N ARG A 427 -44.92 66.19 28.76
CA ARG A 427 -44.12 67.32 29.26
C ARG A 427 -45.00 68.38 29.91
N LYS A 428 -44.49 69.03 30.97
CA LYS A 428 -45.11 70.17 31.64
C LYS A 428 -44.11 71.30 31.94
N PRO A 429 -44.55 72.57 31.98
CA PRO A 429 -43.72 73.69 32.42
C PRO A 429 -43.52 73.75 33.95
N THR A 430 -44.40 73.09 34.72
CA THR A 430 -44.41 73.09 36.20
C THR A 430 -44.16 71.68 36.76
N PRO A 431 -43.56 71.56 37.97
CA PRO A 431 -43.20 70.27 38.59
C PRO A 431 -44.39 69.52 39.22
N ALA A 432 -45.63 69.93 38.91
CA ALA A 432 -46.82 69.25 39.40
C ALA A 432 -47.20 68.10 38.46
N ALA A 433 -47.21 66.87 38.98
CA ALA A 433 -47.51 65.66 38.21
C ALA A 433 -48.82 65.80 37.40
N PRO A 434 -48.89 65.31 36.15
CA PRO A 434 -50.12 65.34 35.39
C PRO A 434 -51.16 64.33 35.90
N ALA A 435 -52.43 64.57 35.59
CA ALA A 435 -53.50 63.61 35.81
C ALA A 435 -53.36 62.44 34.81
N LEU A 436 -53.50 61.20 35.28
CA LEU A 436 -53.48 60.00 34.45
C LEU A 436 -54.66 59.95 33.45
N PRO A 437 -54.64 59.06 32.44
CA PRO A 437 -55.75 58.90 31.52
C PRO A 437 -57.08 58.59 32.24
N THR A 438 -58.17 59.20 31.77
CA THR A 438 -59.52 59.08 32.35
C THR A 438 -60.48 58.17 31.56
N GLY A 439 -60.02 57.61 30.44
CA GLY A 439 -60.72 56.57 29.68
C GLY A 439 -59.87 55.31 29.54
N THR A 440 -60.52 54.18 29.27
CA THR A 440 -59.84 52.92 28.92
C THR A 440 -59.00 53.11 27.66
N SER A 441 -57.74 52.68 27.71
CA SER A 441 -56.85 52.64 26.54
C SER A 441 -56.82 51.21 25.99
N THR A 442 -56.64 51.04 24.68
CA THR A 442 -56.57 49.71 24.05
C THR A 442 -55.20 49.49 23.43
N TYR A 443 -54.53 48.41 23.84
CA TYR A 443 -53.26 47.96 23.26
C TYR A 443 -53.49 46.80 22.29
N ASP A 444 -52.86 46.84 21.13
CA ASP A 444 -52.92 45.80 20.11
C ASP A 444 -51.56 45.11 19.99
N PHE A 445 -51.52 43.80 20.23
CA PHE A 445 -50.28 43.02 20.31
C PHE A 445 -49.62 42.77 18.94
N ALA A 446 -50.40 42.79 17.85
CA ALA A 446 -49.91 42.54 16.50
C ALA A 446 -49.21 43.78 15.92
N THR A 447 -49.83 44.95 16.07
CA THR A 447 -49.31 46.25 15.63
C THR A 447 -48.38 46.91 16.63
N LYS A 448 -48.43 46.50 17.90
CA LYS A 448 -47.71 47.10 19.05
C LYS A 448 -48.11 48.57 19.28
N THR A 449 -49.38 48.89 19.05
CA THR A 449 -49.91 50.26 19.19
C THR A 449 -50.85 50.40 20.39
N LEU A 450 -50.80 51.56 21.05
CA LEU A 450 -51.71 51.94 22.13
C LEU A 450 -52.61 53.08 21.63
N THR A 451 -53.92 52.91 21.80
CA THR A 451 -54.96 53.88 21.41
C THR A 451 -55.84 54.26 22.60
N GLY A 452 -56.61 55.34 22.49
CA GLY A 452 -57.49 55.81 23.58
C GLY A 452 -56.82 56.67 24.67
N VAL A 453 -55.51 56.89 24.58
CA VAL A 453 -54.76 57.77 25.50
C VAL A 453 -55.28 59.21 25.44
N ASN A 454 -55.58 59.81 26.59
CA ASN A 454 -56.12 61.16 26.69
C ASN A 454 -55.35 62.05 27.70
N ASN A 455 -55.93 63.18 28.13
CA ASN A 455 -55.32 64.14 29.07
C ASN A 455 -53.96 64.73 28.64
N GLY A 456 -53.64 64.66 27.35
CA GLY A 456 -52.40 65.19 26.77
C GLY A 456 -51.16 64.29 26.93
N TRP A 457 -51.37 63.03 27.35
CA TRP A 457 -50.35 61.99 27.29
C TRP A 457 -50.10 61.53 25.84
N SER A 458 -48.87 61.12 25.54
CA SER A 458 -48.42 60.63 24.24
C SER A 458 -47.73 59.28 24.38
N THR A 459 -47.81 58.43 23.36
CA THR A 459 -47.05 57.16 23.26
C THR A 459 -45.58 57.36 22.88
N THR A 460 -45.20 58.58 22.53
CA THR A 460 -43.82 59.01 22.23
C THR A 460 -43.42 60.20 23.10
N ILE A 461 -42.12 60.37 23.37
CA ILE A 461 -41.60 61.49 24.18
C ILE A 461 -41.90 62.81 23.46
N PRO A 462 -42.68 63.75 24.05
CA PRO A 462 -42.96 65.04 23.43
C PRO A 462 -41.70 65.91 23.32
N SER A 463 -41.67 66.78 22.30
CA SER A 463 -40.56 67.72 22.12
C SER A 463 -40.41 68.67 23.31
N SER A 464 -39.20 69.22 23.51
CA SER A 464 -38.87 70.13 24.63
C SER A 464 -39.77 71.36 24.72
N ALA A 465 -40.41 71.78 23.62
CA ALA A 465 -41.41 72.84 23.60
C ALA A 465 -42.64 72.57 24.52
N GLY A 466 -42.92 71.31 24.86
CA GLY A 466 -43.97 70.94 25.82
C GLY A 466 -43.68 71.31 27.29
N GLY A 467 -42.46 71.77 27.60
CA GLY A 467 -42.07 72.21 28.95
C GLY A 467 -41.00 71.35 29.60
N LYS A 468 -40.34 71.93 30.62
CA LYS A 468 -39.05 71.47 31.15
C LYS A 468 -39.06 70.18 31.99
N TYR A 469 -40.24 69.67 32.37
CA TYR A 469 -40.39 68.44 33.15
C TYR A 469 -41.05 67.37 32.29
N LEU A 470 -40.35 66.27 32.03
CA LEU A 470 -40.87 65.09 31.33
C LEU A 470 -41.37 64.08 32.36
N TYR A 471 -42.66 63.74 32.31
CA TYR A 471 -43.29 62.70 33.10
C TYR A 471 -43.51 61.43 32.27
N VAL A 472 -43.52 60.29 32.95
CA VAL A 472 -43.85 58.97 32.41
C VAL A 472 -44.89 58.28 33.30
N SER A 473 -45.78 57.51 32.70
CA SER A 473 -46.65 56.54 33.36
C SER A 473 -46.66 55.24 32.56
N THR A 474 -46.96 54.12 33.22
CA THR A 474 -46.90 52.77 32.65
C THR A 474 -48.10 51.94 33.06
N ALA A 475 -48.50 51.02 32.20
CA ALA A 475 -49.45 49.95 32.50
C ALA A 475 -48.97 48.63 31.85
N THR A 476 -49.55 47.51 32.22
CA THR A 476 -49.25 46.20 31.63
C THR A 476 -50.46 45.71 30.85
N ALA A 477 -50.34 45.66 29.52
CA ALA A 477 -51.31 44.97 28.69
C ALA A 477 -51.17 43.45 28.86
N SER A 478 -52.26 42.72 29.11
CA SER A 478 -52.25 41.26 29.31
C SER A 478 -53.55 40.58 28.85
N SER A 479 -53.54 39.92 27.68
CA SER A 479 -54.74 39.25 27.13
C SER A 479 -54.45 37.90 26.49
N LEU A 480 -55.49 37.05 26.38
CA LEU A 480 -55.49 35.84 25.54
C LEU A 480 -55.90 36.14 24.08
N THR A 481 -56.47 37.32 23.81
CA THR A 481 -56.83 37.80 22.46
C THR A 481 -55.75 38.75 21.92
N ASP A 482 -55.90 39.19 20.66
CA ASP A 482 -54.91 40.07 20.01
C ASP A 482 -54.91 41.52 20.51
N THR A 483 -55.87 41.89 21.37
CA THR A 483 -55.94 43.21 22.01
C THR A 483 -56.18 43.09 23.50
N ASP A 484 -55.78 44.12 24.24
CA ASP A 484 -56.10 44.29 25.66
C ASP A 484 -56.67 45.68 25.94
N ALA A 485 -57.55 45.76 26.94
CA ALA A 485 -58.26 46.97 27.32
C ALA A 485 -57.82 47.39 28.73
N ILE A 486 -56.96 48.40 28.81
CA ILE A 486 -56.31 48.92 30.02
C ILE A 486 -57.22 49.97 30.68
N PRO A 487 -57.98 49.64 31.75
CA PRO A 487 -58.77 50.60 32.51
C PRO A 487 -57.91 51.65 33.22
N THR A 488 -58.56 52.74 33.63
CA THR A 488 -57.93 53.89 34.31
C THR A 488 -57.20 53.52 35.62
N THR A 489 -57.58 52.40 36.24
CA THR A 489 -57.00 51.89 37.50
C THR A 489 -55.66 51.17 37.34
N GLU A 490 -55.26 50.80 36.12
CA GLU A 490 -54.02 50.05 35.86
C GLU A 490 -52.81 50.93 35.56
N TRP A 491 -53.02 52.23 35.32
CA TRP A 491 -51.94 53.18 35.11
C TRP A 491 -51.20 53.48 36.42
N ALA A 492 -49.90 53.25 36.42
CA ALA A 492 -49.01 53.63 37.52
C ALA A 492 -48.99 55.15 37.71
N ALA A 493 -48.80 55.59 38.96
CA ALA A 493 -48.71 57.02 39.30
C ALA A 493 -47.62 57.71 38.48
N ALA A 494 -47.95 58.84 37.84
CA ALA A 494 -47.06 59.58 36.96
C ALA A 494 -45.74 59.99 37.67
N GLN A 495 -44.62 59.48 37.17
CA GLN A 495 -43.28 59.77 37.70
C GLN A 495 -42.55 60.82 36.86
N LEU A 496 -41.73 61.65 37.49
CA LEU A 496 -40.83 62.56 36.79
C LEU A 496 -39.66 61.74 36.22
N MET A 497 -39.58 61.64 34.90
CA MET A 497 -38.54 60.89 34.18
C MET A 497 -37.28 61.74 33.96
N ALA A 498 -37.43 63.01 33.60
CA ALA A 498 -36.33 63.93 33.37
C ALA A 498 -36.74 65.39 33.60
N GLN A 499 -35.75 66.22 33.94
CA GLN A 499 -35.84 67.68 33.87
C GLN A 499 -34.74 68.18 32.94
N ASP A 500 -35.06 69.15 32.07
CA ASP A 500 -34.06 69.76 31.18
C ASP A 500 -32.98 70.49 32.02
N GLY A 501 -31.70 70.22 31.72
CA GLY A 501 -30.54 70.79 32.41
C GLY A 501 -30.14 72.18 31.89
N ALA A 502 -29.32 72.90 32.65
CA ALA A 502 -28.63 74.08 32.15
C ALA A 502 -27.52 73.67 31.18
N ALA A 503 -27.30 74.43 30.10
CA ALA A 503 -26.27 74.13 29.11
C ALA A 503 -24.85 74.28 29.72
N GLY A 504 -24.02 73.26 29.52
CA GLY A 504 -22.58 73.33 29.78
C GLY A 504 -21.82 73.93 28.60
N SER A 505 -20.55 74.28 28.82
CA SER A 505 -19.62 74.61 27.74
C SER A 505 -19.00 73.34 27.16
N ASP A 506 -18.71 73.34 25.85
CA ASP A 506 -18.06 72.22 25.18
C ASP A 506 -16.62 72.02 25.69
N GLY A 507 -16.13 70.78 25.61
CA GLY A 507 -14.75 70.41 25.95
C GLY A 507 -13.94 70.03 24.71
N ASP A 508 -12.61 70.05 24.83
CA ASP A 508 -11.69 69.74 23.74
C ASP A 508 -11.81 68.27 23.25
N ASP A 509 -11.60 68.06 21.95
CA ASP A 509 -11.57 66.72 21.34
C ASP A 509 -10.42 65.85 21.90
N GLY A 510 -10.70 64.55 22.05
CA GLY A 510 -9.70 63.55 22.45
C GLY A 510 -8.71 63.21 21.33
N ALA A 511 -7.48 62.85 21.69
CA ALA A 511 -6.44 62.49 20.73
C ALA A 511 -6.74 61.16 20.00
N ASP A 512 -6.42 61.10 18.71
CA ASP A 512 -6.62 59.93 17.85
C ASP A 512 -5.94 58.65 18.38
N GLY A 513 -6.62 57.51 18.19
CA GLY A 513 -6.10 56.19 18.56
C GLY A 513 -4.89 55.76 17.72
N LYS A 514 -3.99 54.97 18.31
CA LYS A 514 -2.87 54.36 17.58
C LYS A 514 -3.39 53.43 16.47
N ARG A 515 -2.76 53.49 15.29
CA ARG A 515 -3.08 52.60 14.15
C ARG A 515 -2.98 51.11 14.52
N GLY A 516 -3.71 50.28 13.78
CA GLY A 516 -3.56 48.83 13.81
C GLY A 516 -2.36 48.32 13.02
N THR A 517 -2.16 47.00 13.07
CA THR A 517 -1.11 46.25 12.36
C THR A 517 -1.36 46.21 10.86
N VAL A 518 -0.35 46.39 10.03
CA VAL A 518 -0.49 46.40 8.56
C VAL A 518 0.34 45.32 7.87
N ASN A 519 -0.18 44.81 6.75
CA ASN A 519 0.54 43.89 5.86
C ASN A 519 0.76 44.58 4.51
N ILE A 520 2.02 44.74 4.08
CA ILE A 520 2.36 45.34 2.78
C ILE A 520 3.37 44.48 2.00
N ALA A 521 3.30 44.55 0.68
CA ALA A 521 4.30 43.98 -0.22
C ALA A 521 4.89 45.07 -1.11
N THR A 522 6.20 45.07 -1.32
CA THR A 522 6.87 46.08 -2.17
C THR A 522 8.05 45.48 -2.91
N SER A 523 8.36 46.06 -4.07
CA SER A 523 9.53 45.67 -4.86
C SER A 523 10.82 46.21 -4.27
N THR A 524 11.90 45.45 -4.41
CA THR A 524 13.27 45.85 -4.02
C THR A 524 14.24 45.55 -5.17
N THR A 525 15.38 46.25 -5.19
CA THR A 525 16.46 46.03 -6.16
C THR A 525 17.49 45.01 -5.69
N GLY A 526 17.50 44.65 -4.39
CA GLY A 526 18.39 43.66 -3.80
C GLY A 526 17.88 42.22 -3.89
N SER A 527 18.72 41.27 -3.45
CA SER A 527 18.41 39.84 -3.35
C SER A 527 18.51 39.29 -1.91
N VAL A 528 18.44 40.20 -0.92
CA VAL A 528 18.52 39.92 0.53
C VAL A 528 17.66 40.93 1.29
N TRP A 529 17.26 40.59 2.52
CA TRP A 529 16.44 41.47 3.35
C TRP A 529 17.12 42.79 3.70
N SER A 530 16.33 43.88 3.69
CA SER A 530 16.79 45.21 4.13
C SER A 530 15.75 45.88 5.03
N ASN A 531 16.10 46.05 6.31
CA ASN A 531 15.30 46.81 7.28
C ASN A 531 15.01 48.23 6.79
N SER A 532 15.96 48.88 6.11
CA SER A 532 15.77 50.24 5.60
C SER A 532 14.67 50.27 4.54
N VAL A 533 14.67 49.33 3.59
CA VAL A 533 13.66 49.26 2.53
C VAL A 533 12.28 48.96 3.12
N ALA A 534 12.19 48.03 4.08
CA ALA A 534 10.93 47.70 4.76
C ALA A 534 10.36 48.91 5.55
N ASN A 535 11.20 49.64 6.27
CA ASN A 535 10.79 50.83 7.03
C ASN A 535 10.37 51.98 6.09
N SER A 536 11.09 52.19 4.99
CA SER A 536 10.73 53.16 3.94
C SER A 536 9.40 52.79 3.30
N ALA A 537 9.12 51.51 3.03
CA ALA A 537 7.86 51.06 2.44
C ALA A 537 6.64 51.40 3.31
N LEU A 538 6.72 51.14 4.62
CA LEU A 538 5.68 51.52 5.59
C LEU A 538 5.49 53.04 5.68
N SER A 539 6.58 53.80 5.59
CA SER A 539 6.54 55.26 5.60
C SER A 539 5.91 55.83 4.33
N SER A 540 6.28 55.29 3.15
CA SER A 540 5.72 55.67 1.84
C SER A 540 4.25 55.28 1.69
N ALA A 541 3.80 54.22 2.35
CA ALA A 541 2.39 53.83 2.42
C ALA A 541 1.56 54.67 3.43
N GLY A 542 2.14 55.70 4.04
CA GLY A 542 1.45 56.60 4.98
C GLY A 542 1.32 56.07 6.41
N TYR A 543 1.82 54.86 6.70
CA TYR A 543 1.76 54.29 8.05
C TYR A 543 2.84 54.87 8.97
N GLY A 544 4.02 55.17 8.44
CA GLY A 544 5.16 55.72 9.18
C GLY A 544 6.08 54.63 9.76
N ALA A 545 6.60 54.84 10.97
CA ALA A 545 7.52 53.89 11.60
C ALA A 545 6.86 52.52 11.87
N PRO A 546 7.62 51.39 11.81
CA PRO A 546 7.08 50.05 12.05
C PRO A 546 6.49 49.87 13.45
N GLN A 547 5.37 49.16 13.53
CA GLN A 547 4.71 48.77 14.77
C GLN A 547 4.69 47.25 14.95
N ASN A 548 4.52 46.82 16.19
CA ASN A 548 4.59 45.41 16.56
C ASN A 548 3.51 44.61 15.80
N ARG A 549 3.90 43.55 15.09
CA ARG A 549 3.11 42.73 14.16
C ARG A 549 2.83 43.32 12.78
N ASP A 550 3.41 44.45 12.38
CA ASP A 550 3.44 44.83 10.96
C ASP A 550 4.19 43.77 10.14
N VAL A 551 3.67 43.40 8.97
CA VAL A 551 4.26 42.42 8.05
C VAL A 551 4.67 43.11 6.76
N VAL A 552 5.90 42.88 6.32
CA VAL A 552 6.43 43.39 5.06
C VAL A 552 7.01 42.24 4.23
N THR A 553 6.55 42.12 2.99
CA THR A 553 7.18 41.28 1.95
C THR A 553 8.01 42.16 1.03
N LEU A 554 9.31 41.87 0.93
CA LEU A 554 10.21 42.46 -0.06
C LEU A 554 10.41 41.45 -1.19
N TYR A 555 10.11 41.84 -2.44
CA TYR A 555 10.27 40.96 -3.61
C TYR A 555 11.09 41.59 -4.73
N ASN A 556 11.83 40.77 -5.48
CA ASN A 556 12.59 41.15 -6.66
C ASN A 556 12.47 40.03 -7.70
N THR A 557 11.62 40.25 -8.71
CA THR A 557 11.34 39.26 -9.76
C THR A 557 12.57 38.97 -10.63
N SER A 558 13.42 39.97 -10.89
CA SER A 558 14.64 39.80 -11.70
C SER A 558 15.74 39.01 -10.98
N ALA A 559 15.71 38.97 -9.64
CA ALA A 559 16.67 38.23 -8.82
C ALA A 559 16.11 36.92 -8.23
N ASN A 560 14.88 36.53 -8.57
CA ASN A 560 14.15 35.40 -7.96
C ASN A 560 14.12 35.45 -6.42
N TYR A 561 14.06 36.65 -5.85
CA TYR A 561 14.09 36.86 -4.40
C TYR A 561 12.72 37.31 -3.87
N SER A 562 12.27 36.71 -2.78
CA SER A 562 11.13 37.17 -1.99
C SER A 562 11.32 36.74 -0.54
N GLU A 563 11.21 37.68 0.39
CA GLU A 563 11.25 37.38 1.83
C GLU A 563 10.18 38.19 2.56
N THR A 564 9.42 37.51 3.41
CA THR A 564 8.41 38.13 4.27
C THR A 564 8.91 38.15 5.70
N ARG A 565 8.82 39.30 6.37
CA ARG A 565 9.13 39.44 7.80
C ARG A 565 8.01 40.14 8.54
N PHE A 566 7.90 39.86 9.83
CA PHE A 566 7.06 40.63 10.75
C PHE A 566 7.92 41.40 11.75
N TYR A 567 7.49 42.60 12.11
CA TYR A 567 8.17 43.42 13.09
C TYR A 567 7.78 42.99 14.50
N SER A 568 8.76 42.69 15.34
CA SER A 568 8.57 42.25 16.72
C SER A 568 9.56 42.95 17.63
N ASN A 569 9.07 43.72 18.61
CA ASN A 569 9.88 44.34 19.68
C ASN A 569 11.19 45.02 19.20
N GLY A 570 11.13 45.77 18.09
CA GLY A 570 12.29 46.50 17.55
C GLY A 570 13.07 45.78 16.43
N SER A 571 12.70 44.55 16.07
CA SER A 571 13.42 43.73 15.08
C SER A 571 12.50 43.13 14.01
N TRP A 572 13.02 42.98 12.78
CA TRP A 572 12.34 42.27 11.69
C TRP A 572 12.68 40.77 11.72
N LEU A 573 11.70 39.94 12.11
CA LEU A 573 11.83 38.48 12.21
C LEU A 573 11.27 37.79 10.97
N ALA A 574 11.97 36.77 10.47
CA ALA A 574 11.53 35.99 9.31
C ALA A 574 10.17 35.32 9.55
N LEU A 575 9.25 35.51 8.61
CA LEU A 575 7.96 34.82 8.57
C LEU A 575 8.02 33.74 7.51
N ASN A 576 8.46 32.55 7.91
CA ASN A 576 8.50 31.39 7.02
C ASN A 576 7.07 30.98 6.66
N ALA A 577 6.77 30.91 5.36
CA ALA A 577 5.48 30.38 4.89
C ALA A 577 5.47 28.85 5.06
N TYR A 578 4.54 28.35 5.87
CA TYR A 578 4.30 26.92 6.03
C TYR A 578 3.00 26.55 5.31
N ILE A 579 3.13 25.77 4.22
CA ILE A 579 2.00 25.31 3.42
C ILE A 579 1.87 23.80 3.66
N ASN A 580 0.86 23.38 4.42
CA ASN A 580 0.59 21.98 4.78
C ASN A 580 -0.91 21.68 4.55
N GLY A 581 -1.27 20.40 4.44
CA GLY A 581 -2.64 19.92 4.68
C GLY A 581 -3.73 20.65 3.91
N ASN A 582 -3.71 20.54 2.58
CA ASN A 582 -4.74 21.08 1.67
C ASN A 582 -4.80 22.62 1.56
N MET A 583 -3.81 23.37 2.09
CA MET A 583 -3.72 24.82 1.87
C MET A 583 -3.51 25.24 0.40
N LEU A 584 -3.11 24.30 -0.47
CA LEU A 584 -3.10 24.46 -1.93
C LEU A 584 -4.34 23.79 -2.52
N VAL A 585 -5.29 24.60 -3.00
CA VAL A 585 -6.48 24.11 -3.72
C VAL A 585 -6.37 24.39 -5.23
N THR A 586 -7.18 23.70 -6.04
CA THR A 586 -7.13 23.77 -7.51
C THR A 586 -7.08 25.21 -8.03
N GLY A 587 -6.04 25.53 -8.81
CA GLY A 587 -5.84 26.85 -9.43
C GLY A 587 -5.16 27.92 -8.54
N THR A 588 -4.78 27.62 -7.30
CA THR A 588 -4.19 28.64 -6.39
C THR A 588 -2.68 28.83 -6.51
N LEU A 589 -1.96 27.95 -7.22
CA LEU A 589 -0.54 28.12 -7.51
C LEU A 589 -0.33 28.24 -9.02
N SER A 590 -0.05 29.47 -9.46
CA SER A 590 0.48 29.77 -10.79
C SER A 590 1.87 30.37 -10.58
N ALA A 591 2.91 29.66 -11.02
CA ALA A 591 4.30 30.04 -10.83
C ALA A 591 5.11 29.67 -12.08
N ASP A 592 6.00 30.56 -12.51
CA ASP A 592 6.96 30.31 -13.60
C ASP A 592 8.00 29.25 -13.19
N LYS A 593 8.29 29.15 -11.89
CA LYS A 593 9.18 28.13 -11.29
C LYS A 593 8.73 27.78 -9.86
N ILE A 594 8.84 26.51 -9.49
CA ILE A 594 8.82 26.04 -8.10
C ILE A 594 10.25 25.61 -7.75
N ASP A 595 10.90 26.33 -6.83
CA ASP A 595 12.32 26.11 -6.48
C ASP A 595 12.48 25.90 -4.97
N GLY A 596 12.14 24.69 -4.51
CA GLY A 596 12.15 24.29 -3.10
C GLY A 596 13.10 23.13 -2.76
N GLY A 597 13.98 22.75 -3.70
CA GLY A 597 14.74 21.49 -3.62
C GLY A 597 13.92 20.30 -4.12
N THR A 598 13.70 19.28 -3.29
CA THR A 598 13.05 18.03 -3.69
C THR A 598 11.53 18.13 -3.62
N ILE A 599 10.83 17.82 -4.71
CA ILE A 599 9.37 17.61 -4.71
C ILE A 599 9.12 16.13 -4.41
N THR A 600 8.64 15.82 -3.19
CA THR A 600 8.31 14.46 -2.75
C THR A 600 6.80 14.23 -2.73
N GLY A 601 6.32 13.18 -3.40
CA GLY A 601 4.92 12.77 -3.41
C GLY A 601 4.71 11.47 -4.19
N SER A 602 3.51 10.87 -4.09
CA SER A 602 3.18 9.60 -4.75
C SER A 602 3.03 9.70 -6.29
N GLY A 603 3.05 10.91 -6.86
CA GLY A 603 3.08 11.13 -8.30
C GLY A 603 3.16 12.61 -8.68
N ILE A 604 3.63 12.88 -9.91
CA ILE A 604 3.60 14.20 -10.56
C ILE A 604 2.69 14.09 -11.78
N ASN A 605 1.45 14.59 -11.66
CA ASN A 605 0.45 14.52 -12.72
C ASN A 605 0.46 15.80 -13.57
N ILE A 606 0.65 15.65 -14.89
CA ILE A 606 0.64 16.76 -15.86
C ILE A 606 -0.53 16.54 -16.82
N ALA A 607 -1.62 17.30 -16.62
CA ALA A 607 -2.85 17.13 -17.39
C ALA A 607 -2.73 17.62 -18.85
N ASN A 608 -1.92 18.66 -19.09
CA ASN A 608 -1.65 19.22 -20.42
C ASN A 608 -0.22 19.79 -20.44
N GLY A 609 0.67 19.25 -21.29
CA GLY A 609 2.04 19.74 -21.46
C GLY A 609 3.11 18.67 -21.34
N ASN A 610 4.37 19.09 -21.31
CA ASN A 610 5.53 18.20 -21.28
C ASN A 610 6.23 18.22 -19.92
N PHE A 611 6.53 17.06 -19.34
CA PHE A 611 7.58 16.97 -18.33
C PHE A 611 8.93 17.15 -19.03
N SER A 612 9.65 18.25 -18.76
CA SER A 612 10.91 18.54 -19.44
C SER A 612 12.05 18.72 -18.44
N VAL A 613 12.89 17.69 -18.31
CA VAL A 613 14.14 17.78 -17.55
C VAL A 613 15.22 18.30 -18.50
N ARG A 614 15.46 19.61 -18.47
CA ARG A 614 16.50 20.28 -19.27
C ARG A 614 17.59 20.83 -18.36
N ARG A 615 18.84 20.70 -18.79
CA ARG A 615 20.01 21.32 -18.16
C ARG A 615 20.98 21.78 -19.24
N THR A 616 21.68 22.89 -18.99
CA THR A 616 22.61 23.52 -19.94
C THR A 616 24.03 22.93 -19.85
N ASP A 617 24.33 22.25 -18.75
CA ASP A 617 25.67 21.78 -18.36
C ASP A 617 25.61 20.42 -17.62
N GLY A 618 25.94 19.31 -18.30
CA GLY A 618 26.05 17.98 -17.67
C GLY A 618 24.80 17.09 -17.78
N TRP A 619 24.67 16.09 -16.90
CA TRP A 619 23.70 15.00 -17.03
C TRP A 619 22.39 15.25 -16.26
N ALA A 620 21.26 15.02 -16.94
CA ALA A 620 19.96 14.77 -16.31
C ALA A 620 19.71 13.26 -16.26
N PHE A 621 19.37 12.72 -15.10
CA PHE A 621 19.06 11.30 -14.90
C PHE A 621 17.77 11.13 -14.11
N ILE A 622 17.05 10.04 -14.38
CA ILE A 622 16.02 9.50 -13.49
C ILE A 622 16.70 8.32 -12.77
N ARG A 623 17.03 8.48 -11.49
CA ARG A 623 17.93 7.54 -10.78
C ARG A 623 17.24 6.31 -10.20
N GLU A 624 15.95 6.42 -9.88
CA GLU A 624 15.20 5.44 -9.07
C GLU A 624 13.87 5.07 -9.74
N LEU A 625 13.96 4.54 -10.95
CA LEU A 625 12.85 3.76 -11.53
C LEU A 625 12.87 2.33 -10.98
N SER A 626 13.03 2.19 -9.66
CA SER A 626 13.39 0.97 -8.96
C SER A 626 12.24 0.46 -8.10
N GLY A 627 11.28 -0.22 -8.73
CA GLY A 627 10.22 -0.91 -7.99
C GLY A 627 9.19 -1.62 -8.86
N ILE A 628 8.73 -0.98 -9.94
CA ILE A 628 7.68 -1.49 -10.84
C ILE A 628 7.99 -1.00 -12.28
N ASN A 629 7.46 -1.70 -13.29
CA ASN A 629 7.55 -1.34 -14.71
C ASN A 629 7.33 0.17 -14.96
N ALA A 630 8.21 0.83 -15.71
CA ALA A 630 7.78 2.04 -16.44
C ALA A 630 7.10 1.62 -17.74
N THR A 631 5.82 1.93 -17.83
CA THR A 631 5.06 1.77 -19.07
C THR A 631 4.87 3.13 -19.71
N PHE A 632 5.21 3.25 -20.99
CA PHE A 632 4.93 4.43 -21.82
C PHE A 632 3.71 4.13 -22.70
N ASP A 633 2.52 4.13 -22.08
CA ASP A 633 1.27 3.82 -22.78
C ASP A 633 0.76 5.01 -23.60
N ASN A 634 0.52 4.79 -24.89
CA ASN A 634 -0.22 5.71 -25.75
C ASN A 634 -1.49 5.02 -26.25
N THR A 635 -2.64 5.39 -25.66
CA THR A 635 -3.97 4.90 -26.04
C THR A 635 -4.70 5.81 -27.03
N SER A 636 -4.03 6.85 -27.56
CA SER A 636 -4.67 7.80 -28.48
C SER A 636 -4.90 7.18 -29.87
N ASN A 637 -6.10 7.41 -30.41
CA ASN A 637 -6.58 6.78 -31.64
C ASN A 637 -6.12 7.51 -32.92
N GLY A 638 -4.91 8.07 -32.91
CA GLY A 638 -4.32 8.88 -33.98
C GLY A 638 -2.82 8.61 -34.15
N ALA A 639 -2.23 9.12 -35.23
CA ALA A 639 -0.83 8.89 -35.61
C ALA A 639 0.18 9.59 -34.66
N VAL A 640 0.28 9.10 -33.43
CA VAL A 640 1.10 9.67 -32.35
C VAL A 640 2.15 8.65 -31.90
N ARG A 641 3.42 9.07 -31.85
CA ARG A 641 4.55 8.19 -31.50
C ARG A 641 4.61 7.99 -29.98
N PRO A 642 4.51 6.76 -29.43
CA PRO A 642 4.43 6.53 -27.98
C PRO A 642 5.71 6.92 -27.23
N LEU A 643 6.86 6.49 -27.75
CA LEU A 643 8.18 6.86 -27.24
C LEU A 643 9.09 7.15 -28.43
N THR A 644 9.64 8.36 -28.49
CA THR A 644 10.64 8.75 -29.49
C THR A 644 11.93 9.15 -28.79
N VAL A 645 12.94 8.28 -28.84
CA VAL A 645 14.31 8.64 -28.45
C VAL A 645 14.99 9.26 -29.66
N SER A 646 15.25 10.57 -29.59
CA SER A 646 16.01 11.30 -30.61
C SER A 646 17.31 11.79 -29.98
N THR A 647 18.44 11.40 -30.55
CA THR A 647 19.77 11.82 -30.10
C THR A 647 20.49 12.57 -31.21
N GLY A 648 20.79 13.85 -30.98
CA GLY A 648 21.72 14.62 -31.79
C GLY A 648 23.12 14.50 -31.23
N ASN A 649 23.91 13.54 -31.71
CA ASN A 649 25.28 13.30 -31.23
C ASN A 649 26.30 13.68 -32.31
N PHE A 650 27.25 14.54 -31.96
CA PHE A 650 28.30 15.03 -32.85
C PHE A 650 29.66 14.32 -32.63
N GLY A 651 29.66 13.17 -31.94
CA GLY A 651 30.85 12.37 -31.65
C GLY A 651 30.56 10.88 -31.49
N ASN A 652 31.58 10.10 -31.10
CA ASN A 652 31.53 8.63 -31.05
C ASN A 652 30.80 8.09 -29.79
N HIS A 653 29.49 8.29 -29.69
CA HIS A 653 28.67 7.67 -28.65
C HIS A 653 27.40 7.03 -29.23
N CYS A 654 26.91 5.97 -28.58
CA CYS A 654 25.63 5.33 -28.90
C CYS A 654 24.44 6.23 -28.53
N GLY A 655 23.34 6.14 -29.30
CA GLY A 655 22.10 6.87 -29.01
C GLY A 655 21.26 6.20 -27.90
N ILE A 656 21.37 4.88 -27.76
CA ILE A 656 20.72 4.08 -26.72
C ILE A 656 21.75 3.05 -26.24
N TYR A 657 21.99 2.98 -24.93
CA TYR A 657 22.80 1.95 -24.28
C TYR A 657 21.93 1.21 -23.27
N VAL A 658 21.84 -0.12 -23.38
CA VAL A 658 21.03 -0.95 -22.50
C VAL A 658 21.89 -2.09 -21.96
N THR A 659 21.86 -2.27 -20.64
CA THR A 659 22.51 -3.39 -19.95
C THR A 659 21.47 -4.08 -19.10
N ALA A 660 21.23 -5.37 -19.35
CA ALA A 660 20.45 -6.20 -18.44
C ALA A 660 21.37 -7.20 -17.73
N LYS A 661 21.26 -7.25 -16.40
CA LYS A 661 21.96 -8.22 -15.55
C LYS A 661 20.96 -9.24 -15.05
N ASN A 662 20.78 -10.31 -15.82
CA ASN A 662 19.79 -11.34 -15.57
C ASN A 662 20.40 -12.55 -14.87
N LYS A 663 19.67 -13.15 -13.92
CA LYS A 663 20.04 -14.47 -13.35
C LYS A 663 19.66 -15.65 -14.26
N SER A 664 18.81 -15.42 -15.26
CA SER A 664 18.37 -16.43 -16.23
C SER A 664 19.12 -16.31 -17.55
N ALA A 665 19.46 -17.45 -18.15
CA ALA A 665 19.98 -17.55 -19.51
C ALA A 665 19.00 -17.05 -20.59
N THR A 666 17.71 -16.88 -20.26
CA THR A 666 16.65 -16.36 -21.15
C THR A 666 16.38 -14.86 -20.97
N GLY A 667 17.20 -14.15 -20.20
CA GLY A 667 16.98 -12.74 -19.90
C GLY A 667 17.44 -11.81 -21.03
N HIS A 668 16.52 -11.03 -21.59
CA HIS A 668 16.81 -10.09 -22.68
C HIS A 668 17.21 -8.69 -22.18
N GLY A 669 18.12 -8.03 -22.89
CA GLY A 669 18.40 -6.59 -22.71
C GLY A 669 17.34 -5.70 -23.34
N ILE A 670 16.96 -6.02 -24.57
CA ILE A 670 15.87 -5.39 -25.31
C ILE A 670 15.04 -6.52 -25.92
N GLN A 671 13.72 -6.49 -25.73
CA GLN A 671 12.78 -7.37 -26.43
C GLN A 671 11.78 -6.51 -27.19
N SER A 672 11.81 -6.56 -28.52
CA SER A 672 10.76 -5.99 -29.37
C SER A 672 9.69 -7.04 -29.65
N ARG A 673 8.41 -6.68 -29.48
CA ARG A 673 7.26 -7.51 -29.85
C ARG A 673 6.19 -6.63 -30.48
N ALA A 674 6.03 -6.70 -31.79
CA ALA A 674 4.85 -6.21 -32.46
C ALA A 674 3.80 -7.33 -32.49
N THR A 675 2.57 -7.05 -32.05
CA THR A 675 1.44 -8.00 -32.15
C THR A 675 0.36 -7.37 -33.02
N SER A 676 -0.02 -8.02 -34.11
CA SER A 676 -1.18 -7.60 -34.91
C SER A 676 -2.48 -8.17 -34.35
N SER A 677 -3.62 -7.57 -34.70
CA SER A 677 -4.96 -8.11 -34.40
C SER A 677 -5.19 -9.53 -34.95
N ASN A 678 -4.38 -9.94 -35.93
CA ASN A 678 -4.51 -11.20 -36.66
C ASN A 678 -3.49 -12.25 -36.15
N GLY A 679 -2.90 -12.05 -34.97
CA GLY A 679 -1.98 -13.01 -34.35
C GLY A 679 -0.56 -13.05 -34.93
N VAL A 680 -0.29 -12.37 -36.05
CA VAL A 680 1.08 -12.23 -36.58
C VAL A 680 1.90 -11.42 -35.58
N VAL A 681 2.99 -12.02 -35.11
CA VAL A 681 4.00 -11.40 -34.25
C VAL A 681 5.26 -11.15 -35.06
N SER A 682 5.85 -9.95 -34.95
CA SER A 682 7.18 -9.68 -35.49
C SER A 682 8.07 -9.00 -34.46
N SER A 683 9.37 -9.26 -34.59
CA SER A 683 10.45 -8.62 -33.85
C SER A 683 11.44 -8.06 -34.86
N GLY A 684 11.98 -6.88 -34.60
CA GLY A 684 12.82 -6.19 -35.58
C GLY A 684 13.78 -5.21 -34.95
N ILE A 685 15.06 -5.37 -35.29
CA ILE A 685 16.08 -4.32 -35.22
C ILE A 685 16.32 -3.90 -36.67
N VAL A 686 16.26 -2.60 -36.96
CA VAL A 686 16.47 -2.07 -38.32
C VAL A 686 17.76 -1.26 -38.33
N GLY A 687 18.74 -1.69 -39.12
CA GLY A 687 20.02 -1.02 -39.28
C GLY A 687 19.97 0.28 -40.09
N ALA A 688 21.01 1.10 -39.94
CA ALA A 688 21.28 2.32 -40.69
C ALA A 688 22.78 2.70 -40.51
N ALA A 689 23.43 3.53 -41.33
CA ALA A 689 23.22 3.83 -42.75
C ALA A 689 24.47 3.44 -43.58
N ASN A 690 25.41 2.71 -42.97
CA ASN A 690 26.76 2.44 -43.49
C ASN A 690 26.91 1.04 -44.13
N GLY A 691 25.82 0.49 -44.67
CA GLY A 691 25.87 -0.63 -45.63
C GLY A 691 25.51 -2.05 -45.16
N TYR A 692 25.13 -2.26 -43.88
CA TYR A 692 24.69 -3.56 -43.39
C TYR A 692 23.43 -3.44 -42.50
N ASP A 693 22.52 -4.41 -42.62
CA ASP A 693 21.21 -4.37 -41.97
C ASP A 693 21.23 -4.78 -40.48
N PHE A 694 22.25 -5.54 -40.06
CA PHE A 694 22.44 -5.99 -38.68
C PHE A 694 23.92 -6.25 -38.36
N TYR A 695 24.35 -5.91 -37.14
CA TYR A 695 25.66 -6.22 -36.58
C TYR A 695 25.49 -6.97 -35.26
N ALA A 696 26.14 -8.13 -35.13
CA ALA A 696 26.24 -8.88 -33.87
C ALA A 696 27.67 -8.80 -33.32
N ASP A 697 27.84 -8.10 -32.20
CA ASP A 697 29.11 -7.94 -31.48
C ASP A 697 29.15 -8.86 -30.25
N GLY A 698 30.33 -9.30 -29.84
CA GLY A 698 30.52 -10.30 -28.78
C GLY A 698 31.80 -11.14 -28.90
N ASP A 699 32.17 -11.79 -27.79
CA ASP A 699 33.39 -12.60 -27.63
C ASP A 699 33.27 -14.01 -28.24
N GLY A 700 32.95 -14.10 -29.54
CA GLY A 700 33.12 -15.32 -30.34
C GLY A 700 31.94 -16.31 -30.36
N VAL A 701 30.73 -15.89 -29.98
CA VAL A 701 29.49 -16.70 -30.01
C VAL A 701 28.31 -15.94 -30.63
N ASN A 702 28.62 -15.01 -31.54
CA ASN A 702 27.73 -13.90 -31.92
C ASN A 702 26.49 -14.34 -32.72
N TYR A 703 26.51 -15.56 -33.26
CA TYR A 703 25.35 -16.28 -33.75
C TYR A 703 25.37 -17.70 -33.17
N GLY A 704 24.22 -18.17 -32.69
CA GLY A 704 23.98 -19.58 -32.34
C GLY A 704 23.85 -20.45 -33.60
N PRO A 705 23.20 -21.63 -33.55
CA PRO A 705 22.98 -22.43 -34.76
C PRO A 705 22.37 -21.57 -35.86
N PHE A 706 23.10 -21.41 -36.96
CA PHE A 706 22.83 -20.44 -38.00
C PHE A 706 22.23 -21.18 -39.17
N THR A 707 20.90 -21.25 -39.21
CA THR A 707 20.19 -21.81 -40.36
C THR A 707 19.74 -20.67 -41.27
N GLY A 708 20.44 -20.50 -42.39
CA GLY A 708 20.02 -19.62 -43.47
C GLY A 708 18.79 -20.19 -44.17
N ALA A 709 17.65 -19.54 -43.96
CA ALA A 709 16.37 -19.93 -44.54
C ALA A 709 15.85 -18.87 -45.52
N HIS A 710 15.27 -19.33 -46.63
CA HIS A 710 14.78 -18.51 -47.73
C HIS A 710 13.25 -18.63 -47.82
N ASP A 711 12.57 -17.51 -48.05
CA ASP A 711 11.16 -17.53 -48.47
C ASP A 711 11.10 -18.08 -49.91
N VAL A 712 10.21 -19.04 -50.15
CA VAL A 712 10.07 -19.75 -51.45
C VAL A 712 8.60 -19.80 -51.87
N LEU A 713 8.33 -19.90 -53.17
CA LEU A 713 6.96 -19.99 -53.69
C LEU A 713 6.72 -21.36 -54.35
N MET A 714 5.72 -22.10 -53.91
CA MET A 714 5.34 -23.36 -54.56
C MET A 714 3.95 -23.23 -55.19
N ALA A 715 3.79 -23.63 -56.45
CA ALA A 715 2.50 -23.60 -57.13
C ALA A 715 1.47 -24.47 -56.39
N LYS A 716 0.23 -24.00 -56.29
CA LYS A 716 -0.80 -24.62 -55.42
C LYS A 716 -1.20 -26.06 -55.77
N ASP A 717 -0.91 -26.51 -56.99
CA ASP A 717 -1.14 -27.88 -57.46
C ASP A 717 0.00 -28.86 -57.10
N LYS A 718 1.13 -28.35 -56.61
CA LYS A 718 2.27 -29.14 -56.16
C LYS A 718 2.16 -29.47 -54.67
N ILE A 719 2.77 -30.58 -54.27
CA ILE A 719 2.80 -31.07 -52.89
C ILE A 719 4.26 -31.38 -52.52
N ALA A 720 4.67 -30.95 -51.34
CA ALA A 720 5.93 -31.29 -50.69
C ALA A 720 5.74 -31.39 -49.18
N GLU A 721 6.60 -32.15 -48.49
CA GLU A 721 6.57 -32.31 -47.04
C GLU A 721 7.84 -31.75 -46.37
N PRO A 722 7.81 -31.39 -45.07
CA PRO A 722 8.99 -30.92 -44.35
C PRO A 722 10.18 -31.87 -44.49
N GLY A 723 11.35 -31.31 -44.78
CA GLY A 723 12.58 -32.02 -45.09
C GLY A 723 12.78 -32.35 -46.58
N ASP A 724 11.79 -32.12 -47.46
CA ASP A 724 11.94 -32.36 -48.90
C ASP A 724 12.90 -31.37 -49.56
N ILE A 725 13.82 -31.88 -50.38
CA ILE A 725 14.73 -31.09 -51.20
C ILE A 725 13.95 -30.38 -52.32
N LEU A 726 14.18 -29.08 -52.40
CA LEU A 726 13.58 -28.18 -53.38
C LEU A 726 14.59 -27.76 -54.44
N ILE A 727 14.10 -27.60 -55.67
CA ILE A 727 14.82 -27.03 -56.81
C ILE A 727 14.23 -25.67 -57.21
N ASP A 728 15.08 -24.73 -57.58
CA ASP A 728 14.65 -23.45 -58.18
C ASP A 728 14.19 -23.63 -59.63
N LEU A 729 13.03 -23.06 -59.96
CA LEU A 729 12.48 -23.04 -61.33
C LEU A 729 12.67 -21.67 -61.99
N GLN A 730 12.10 -20.62 -61.40
CA GLN A 730 12.14 -19.26 -61.96
C GLN A 730 12.03 -18.20 -60.86
N CYS A 731 12.63 -17.04 -61.06
CA CYS A 731 12.53 -15.94 -60.10
C CYS A 731 11.30 -15.08 -60.37
N VAL A 732 10.34 -15.12 -59.45
CA VAL A 732 9.02 -14.48 -59.55
C VAL A 732 9.08 -12.98 -59.28
N ALA A 733 9.89 -12.53 -58.31
CA ALA A 733 10.02 -11.11 -58.01
C ALA A 733 11.41 -10.70 -57.49
N ARG A 734 11.72 -9.42 -57.67
CA ARG A 734 12.94 -8.74 -57.22
C ARG A 734 12.57 -7.33 -56.78
N SER A 735 12.82 -6.97 -55.52
CA SER A 735 12.65 -5.60 -55.05
C SER A 735 13.96 -4.81 -55.02
N ASN A 736 15.08 -5.48 -54.74
CA ASN A 736 16.43 -4.93 -54.79
C ASN A 736 17.48 -6.05 -54.88
N ILE A 737 18.77 -5.70 -54.84
CA ILE A 737 19.89 -6.63 -54.98
C ILE A 737 19.94 -7.73 -53.91
N SER A 738 19.38 -7.48 -52.71
CA SER A 738 19.36 -8.42 -51.59
C SER A 738 18.03 -9.16 -51.45
N ASN A 739 17.03 -8.86 -52.30
CA ASN A 739 15.65 -9.32 -52.13
C ASN A 739 15.08 -9.87 -53.43
N THR A 740 15.24 -11.18 -53.61
CA THR A 740 14.70 -11.97 -54.73
C THR A 740 13.92 -13.16 -54.19
N ILE A 741 12.86 -13.58 -54.88
CA ILE A 741 12.09 -14.78 -54.53
C ILE A 741 11.87 -15.67 -55.74
N PHE A 742 11.97 -16.98 -55.56
CA PHE A 742 11.87 -17.98 -56.60
C PHE A 742 10.65 -18.88 -56.42
N GLU A 743 10.12 -19.33 -57.55
CA GLU A 743 9.25 -20.49 -57.64
C GLU A 743 10.08 -21.76 -57.55
N VAL A 744 9.59 -22.73 -56.78
CA VAL A 744 10.27 -24.00 -56.48
C VAL A 744 9.34 -25.20 -56.65
N GLU A 745 9.93 -26.36 -56.92
CA GLU A 745 9.28 -27.65 -56.77
C GLU A 745 10.21 -28.68 -56.11
N ARG A 746 9.72 -29.88 -55.83
CA ARG A 746 10.57 -30.97 -55.31
C ARG A 746 11.60 -31.39 -56.36
N SER A 747 12.79 -31.78 -55.91
CA SER A 747 13.69 -32.57 -56.75
C SER A 747 12.98 -33.84 -57.26
N SER A 748 13.38 -34.35 -58.42
CA SER A 748 12.83 -35.55 -59.05
C SER A 748 13.87 -36.47 -59.66
N GLU A 749 15.13 -36.03 -59.78
CA GLU A 749 16.21 -36.77 -60.45
C GLU A 749 17.45 -36.91 -59.55
N PRO A 750 18.24 -37.99 -59.68
CA PRO A 750 19.56 -38.08 -59.06
C PRO A 750 20.50 -36.97 -59.53
N TYR A 751 21.26 -36.36 -58.61
CA TYR A 751 22.26 -35.32 -58.92
C TYR A 751 21.71 -34.08 -59.66
N GLN A 752 20.45 -33.72 -59.39
CA GLN A 752 19.74 -32.63 -60.05
C GLN A 752 20.37 -31.28 -59.69
N ARG A 753 20.56 -30.46 -60.74
CA ARG A 753 21.08 -29.09 -60.60
C ARG A 753 19.99 -28.16 -60.08
N ALA A 754 20.40 -27.00 -59.55
CA ALA A 754 19.51 -26.00 -58.95
C ALA A 754 18.76 -26.47 -57.69
N ALA A 755 19.20 -27.56 -57.06
CA ALA A 755 18.81 -27.89 -55.70
C ALA A 755 19.35 -26.81 -54.74
N MET A 756 18.46 -26.17 -53.99
CA MET A 756 18.77 -25.08 -53.08
C MET A 756 18.86 -25.57 -51.62
N GLY A 757 17.91 -26.39 -51.19
CA GLY A 757 17.73 -26.65 -49.77
C GLY A 757 16.53 -27.53 -49.46
N ALA A 758 16.20 -27.67 -48.18
CA ALA A 758 15.06 -28.48 -47.72
C ALA A 758 13.90 -27.61 -47.23
N LEU A 759 12.66 -27.95 -47.63
CA LEU A 759 11.44 -27.33 -47.14
C LEU A 759 11.33 -27.46 -45.61
N VAL A 760 11.07 -26.36 -44.90
CA VAL A 760 10.73 -26.39 -43.47
C VAL A 760 9.23 -26.50 -43.28
N MET A 761 8.48 -25.59 -43.89
CA MET A 761 7.02 -25.53 -43.79
C MET A 761 6.43 -24.60 -44.86
N PHE A 762 5.14 -24.80 -45.17
CA PHE A 762 4.32 -23.75 -45.77
C PHE A 762 3.76 -22.82 -44.68
N ARG A 763 3.72 -21.52 -44.98
CA ARG A 763 3.36 -20.42 -44.07
C ARG A 763 1.96 -19.86 -44.32
N GLY A 764 1.22 -20.41 -45.28
CA GLY A 764 -0.07 -19.91 -45.77
C GLY A 764 -0.04 -19.55 -47.25
N GLU A 765 -1.15 -19.02 -47.76
CA GLU A 765 -1.22 -18.54 -49.14
C GLU A 765 -0.39 -17.27 -49.31
N LEU A 766 0.22 -17.06 -50.47
CA LEU A 766 0.94 -15.81 -50.75
C LEU A 766 0.04 -14.56 -50.62
N SER A 767 -1.29 -14.67 -50.69
CA SER A 767 -2.20 -13.55 -50.46
C SER A 767 -2.32 -13.12 -48.98
N GLU A 768 -1.91 -13.96 -48.05
CA GLU A 768 -1.97 -13.73 -46.59
C GLU A 768 -0.72 -13.02 -46.05
N ALA A 769 0.40 -13.04 -46.77
CA ALA A 769 1.68 -12.45 -46.37
C ALA A 769 2.44 -11.84 -47.54
N VAL A 770 3.19 -10.75 -47.32
CA VAL A 770 3.98 -10.09 -48.38
C VAL A 770 5.48 -10.26 -48.10
N PRO A 771 6.18 -11.18 -48.80
CA PRO A 771 7.63 -11.32 -48.71
C PRO A 771 8.37 -10.05 -49.13
N ALA A 772 9.58 -9.85 -48.62
CA ALA A 772 10.38 -8.64 -48.86
C ALA A 772 10.73 -8.41 -50.34
N ALA A 773 10.81 -9.48 -51.15
CA ALA A 773 10.97 -9.42 -52.61
C ALA A 773 9.79 -8.74 -53.35
N PHE A 774 8.65 -8.56 -52.69
CA PHE A 774 7.45 -7.88 -53.20
C PHE A 774 7.21 -6.50 -52.58
N LEU A 775 8.12 -6.01 -51.73
CA LEU A 775 8.03 -4.70 -51.11
C LEU A 775 8.86 -3.67 -51.89
N GLY A 776 8.25 -2.53 -52.24
CA GLY A 776 8.88 -1.40 -52.89
C GLY A 776 9.43 -0.36 -51.91
N GLU A 777 9.55 0.88 -52.37
CA GLU A 777 10.11 1.97 -51.55
C GLU A 777 9.29 2.25 -50.28
N ARG A 778 10.01 2.66 -49.24
CA ARG A 778 9.49 3.01 -47.92
C ARG A 778 9.21 4.52 -47.86
N GLY A 779 7.93 4.88 -47.89
CA GLY A 779 7.46 6.26 -47.82
C GLY A 779 6.94 6.65 -46.44
N LEU A 780 6.52 7.91 -46.35
CA LEU A 780 5.56 8.39 -45.36
C LEU A 780 4.28 8.76 -46.11
N ASN A 781 3.11 8.42 -45.56
CA ASN A 781 1.85 8.94 -46.08
C ASN A 781 1.59 10.38 -45.57
N GLU A 782 0.48 10.98 -46.00
CA GLU A 782 0.06 12.34 -45.64
C GLU A 782 -0.11 12.57 -44.12
N LYS A 783 -0.23 11.49 -43.33
CA LYS A 783 -0.32 11.51 -41.86
C LYS A 783 1.03 11.29 -41.16
N GLY A 784 2.13 11.15 -41.92
CA GLY A 784 3.45 10.83 -41.38
C GLY A 784 3.63 9.38 -40.95
N GLU A 785 2.71 8.49 -41.32
CA GLU A 785 2.79 7.05 -41.04
C GLU A 785 3.73 6.39 -42.07
N ILE A 786 4.58 5.47 -41.62
CA ILE A 786 5.44 4.69 -42.52
C ILE A 786 4.59 3.79 -43.39
N THR A 787 4.71 3.95 -44.70
CA THR A 787 4.13 3.04 -45.68
C THR A 787 5.23 2.33 -46.46
N VAL A 788 4.97 1.09 -46.84
CA VAL A 788 5.82 0.35 -47.79
C VAL A 788 4.91 -0.06 -48.93
N ALA A 789 5.18 0.46 -50.13
CA ALA A 789 4.39 0.10 -51.30
C ALA A 789 4.57 -1.39 -51.62
N ARG A 790 3.52 -2.07 -52.09
CA ARG A 790 3.65 -3.42 -52.66
C ARG A 790 3.95 -3.28 -54.14
N LEU A 791 4.84 -4.12 -54.68
CA LEU A 791 5.10 -4.17 -56.11
C LEU A 791 3.89 -4.76 -56.83
N ALA A 792 3.53 -4.21 -57.99
CA ALA A 792 2.38 -4.67 -58.77
C ALA A 792 2.45 -6.17 -59.16
N SER A 793 3.67 -6.72 -59.24
CA SER A 793 3.92 -8.16 -59.45
C SER A 793 3.35 -9.06 -58.34
N TYR A 794 3.16 -8.55 -57.11
CA TYR A 794 2.50 -9.27 -56.03
C TYR A 794 1.04 -9.53 -56.35
N ASP A 795 0.30 -8.48 -56.72
CA ASP A 795 -1.14 -8.56 -56.95
C ASP A 795 -1.51 -9.48 -58.12
N SER A 796 -0.59 -9.68 -59.07
CA SER A 796 -0.74 -10.62 -60.19
C SER A 796 -0.50 -12.10 -59.84
N VAL A 797 0.18 -12.43 -58.74
CA VAL A 797 0.59 -13.83 -58.42
C VAL A 797 0.18 -14.33 -57.03
N LYS A 798 -0.31 -13.45 -56.16
CA LYS A 798 -0.64 -13.74 -54.75
C LYS A 798 -1.62 -14.89 -54.53
N HIS A 799 -2.41 -15.25 -55.54
CA HIS A 799 -3.39 -16.35 -55.45
C HIS A 799 -2.93 -17.66 -56.08
N ASP A 800 -1.75 -17.71 -56.71
CA ASP A 800 -1.26 -18.87 -57.46
C ASP A 800 -0.31 -19.76 -56.63
N TYR A 801 0.29 -19.18 -55.58
CA TYR A 801 1.38 -19.79 -54.82
C TYR A 801 1.06 -19.99 -53.32
N TRP A 802 1.57 -21.08 -52.77
CA TRP A 802 1.86 -21.22 -51.34
C TRP A 802 3.20 -20.54 -51.02
N LEU A 803 3.26 -19.77 -49.94
CA LEU A 803 4.50 -19.24 -49.40
C LEU A 803 5.13 -20.28 -48.47
N GLY A 804 6.34 -20.73 -48.76
CA GLY A 804 7.13 -21.64 -47.94
C GLY A 804 8.36 -20.98 -47.33
N SER A 805 8.98 -21.66 -46.37
CA SER A 805 10.36 -21.39 -45.92
C SER A 805 11.20 -22.63 -46.14
N ALA A 806 12.41 -22.47 -46.69
CA ALA A 806 13.34 -23.55 -46.98
C ALA A 806 14.74 -23.25 -46.42
N ASN A 807 15.37 -24.22 -45.75
CA ASN A 807 16.73 -24.09 -45.24
C ASN A 807 17.74 -24.40 -46.35
N ALA A 808 18.66 -23.47 -46.60
CA ALA A 808 19.64 -23.54 -47.69
C ALA A 808 21.10 -23.57 -47.17
N LEU A 809 21.35 -22.99 -45.99
CA LEU A 809 22.69 -22.92 -45.39
C LEU A 809 22.68 -23.25 -43.89
N GLY A 810 23.71 -23.94 -43.40
CA GLY A 810 23.93 -24.18 -41.96
C GLY A 810 23.13 -25.35 -41.39
N GLU A 811 22.85 -25.39 -40.09
CA GLU A 811 22.32 -26.62 -39.46
C GLU A 811 20.84 -26.90 -39.78
N GLY A 812 20.49 -28.18 -39.93
CA GLY A 812 19.08 -28.61 -39.98
C GLY A 812 18.89 -30.10 -40.20
N GLN A 813 17.77 -30.47 -40.82
CA GLN A 813 17.38 -31.85 -41.09
C GLN A 813 16.83 -32.00 -42.52
N ILE A 814 17.13 -33.13 -43.17
CA ILE A 814 16.79 -33.38 -44.57
C ILE A 814 16.27 -34.80 -44.74
N ASN A 815 15.27 -34.98 -45.60
CA ASN A 815 14.72 -36.29 -45.92
C ASN A 815 15.65 -37.00 -46.90
N VAL A 816 16.09 -38.21 -46.57
CA VAL A 816 17.03 -39.03 -47.34
C VAL A 816 16.51 -40.43 -47.56
N CYS A 817 16.94 -41.08 -48.64
CA CYS A 817 16.71 -42.50 -48.91
C CYS A 817 18.01 -43.29 -49.02
N GLY A 818 17.90 -44.61 -48.97
CA GLY A 818 19.04 -45.54 -49.10
C GLY A 818 19.59 -45.71 -50.51
N GLU A 819 19.19 -44.86 -51.48
CA GLU A 819 19.82 -44.84 -52.80
C GLU A 819 21.31 -44.49 -52.63
N ASN A 820 22.16 -45.15 -53.42
CA ASN A 820 23.63 -45.07 -53.28
C ASN A 820 24.19 -45.48 -51.89
N GLY A 821 23.40 -46.14 -51.04
CA GLY A 821 23.84 -46.84 -49.83
C GLY A 821 23.63 -46.09 -48.50
N ASN A 822 24.19 -46.65 -47.43
CA ASN A 822 24.17 -46.06 -46.09
C ASN A 822 24.96 -44.75 -46.05
N ILE A 823 24.46 -43.78 -45.29
CA ILE A 823 25.06 -42.46 -45.08
C ILE A 823 25.84 -42.49 -43.76
N GLU A 824 27.08 -42.05 -43.76
CA GLU A 824 27.94 -41.88 -42.58
C GLU A 824 28.04 -40.40 -42.19
N ALA A 825 28.29 -40.12 -40.91
CA ALA A 825 28.54 -38.77 -40.44
C ALA A 825 29.73 -38.13 -41.17
N GLY A 826 29.48 -37.08 -41.95
CA GLY A 826 30.46 -36.43 -42.83
C GLY A 826 30.25 -36.65 -44.32
N ASP A 827 29.44 -37.64 -44.74
CA ASP A 827 29.08 -37.84 -46.15
C ASP A 827 28.30 -36.64 -46.72
N PHE A 828 28.47 -36.39 -48.01
CA PHE A 828 27.65 -35.43 -48.75
C PHE A 828 26.33 -36.03 -49.21
N ILE A 829 25.29 -35.19 -49.24
CA ILE A 829 23.91 -35.52 -49.63
C ILE A 829 23.59 -34.76 -50.93
N VAL A 830 23.07 -35.48 -51.92
CA VAL A 830 22.57 -34.98 -53.22
C VAL A 830 21.12 -35.38 -53.42
N THR A 831 20.40 -34.83 -54.40
CA THR A 831 19.06 -35.34 -54.75
C THR A 831 19.11 -36.78 -55.26
N SER A 832 18.03 -37.53 -55.00
CA SER A 832 17.83 -38.93 -55.42
C SER A 832 16.77 -39.06 -56.52
N SER A 833 16.51 -40.30 -56.97
CA SER A 833 15.39 -40.63 -57.87
C SER A 833 14.01 -40.56 -57.19
N ILE A 834 13.95 -40.44 -55.86
CA ILE A 834 12.71 -40.34 -55.11
C ILE A 834 12.36 -38.86 -54.91
N PRO A 835 11.18 -38.39 -55.34
CA PRO A 835 10.87 -36.96 -55.33
C PRO A 835 11.01 -36.30 -53.94
N GLY A 836 11.79 -35.23 -53.90
CA GLY A 836 12.14 -34.48 -52.69
C GLY A 836 13.12 -35.16 -51.75
N LYS A 837 13.66 -36.35 -52.05
CA LYS A 837 14.56 -37.07 -51.13
C LYS A 837 16.01 -36.94 -51.56
N GLY A 838 16.89 -36.81 -50.58
CA GLY A 838 18.33 -36.90 -50.76
C GLY A 838 18.85 -38.33 -50.78
N MET A 839 20.08 -38.52 -51.22
CA MET A 839 20.83 -39.78 -51.16
C MET A 839 22.32 -39.49 -50.92
N ARG A 840 23.10 -40.52 -50.59
CA ARG A 840 24.55 -40.39 -50.47
C ARG A 840 25.18 -39.94 -51.79
N GLN A 841 26.10 -38.98 -51.76
CA GLN A 841 26.93 -38.63 -52.91
C GLN A 841 28.02 -39.67 -53.14
N GLY A 842 28.30 -40.04 -54.39
CA GLY A 842 29.31 -41.05 -54.74
C GLY A 842 30.79 -40.63 -54.56
N ASP A 843 31.07 -39.42 -54.08
CA ASP A 843 32.42 -38.93 -53.80
C ASP A 843 32.41 -37.78 -52.75
N ASP A 844 33.60 -37.50 -52.21
CA ASP A 844 33.82 -36.52 -51.13
C ASP A 844 34.08 -35.09 -51.64
N LEU A 845 33.65 -34.74 -52.85
CA LEU A 845 33.85 -33.41 -53.42
C LEU A 845 32.61 -32.54 -53.25
N LEU A 846 32.75 -31.29 -52.81
CA LEU A 846 31.65 -30.33 -52.86
C LEU A 846 31.36 -29.97 -54.33
N ARG A 847 30.15 -30.24 -54.80
CA ARG A 847 29.72 -30.09 -56.19
C ARG A 847 28.52 -29.14 -56.28
N SER A 848 28.27 -28.58 -57.47
CA SER A 848 27.15 -27.67 -57.77
C SER A 848 25.73 -28.29 -57.68
N TYR A 849 25.60 -29.47 -57.07
CA TYR A 849 24.37 -30.20 -56.81
C TYR A 849 24.38 -30.86 -55.41
N THR A 850 25.44 -30.65 -54.62
CA THR A 850 25.52 -31.12 -53.24
C THR A 850 24.62 -30.22 -52.39
N VAL A 851 23.69 -30.80 -51.64
CA VAL A 851 22.69 -30.03 -50.89
C VAL A 851 23.11 -29.84 -49.44
N ALA A 852 23.64 -30.90 -48.82
CA ALA A 852 24.04 -30.89 -47.42
C ALA A 852 25.18 -31.89 -47.14
N ARG A 853 25.73 -31.81 -45.93
CA ARG A 853 26.63 -32.80 -45.34
C ARG A 853 25.98 -33.43 -44.11
N ALA A 854 25.95 -34.75 -44.03
CA ALA A 854 25.38 -35.48 -42.89
C ALA A 854 26.16 -35.22 -41.60
N ARG A 855 25.46 -35.16 -40.46
CA ARG A 855 26.05 -35.02 -39.11
C ARG A 855 25.99 -36.31 -38.30
N GLU A 856 25.23 -37.30 -38.75
CA GLU A 856 25.03 -38.59 -38.09
C GLU A 856 24.98 -39.71 -39.13
N THR A 857 25.19 -40.95 -38.68
CA THR A 857 25.19 -42.13 -39.54
C THR A 857 23.78 -42.74 -39.60
N VAL A 858 23.30 -43.03 -40.81
CA VAL A 858 21.99 -43.62 -41.10
C VAL A 858 22.15 -44.86 -41.96
N THR A 859 21.64 -46.00 -41.46
CA THR A 859 21.57 -47.27 -42.19
C THR A 859 20.18 -47.46 -42.77
N PHE A 860 20.10 -48.02 -43.99
CA PHE A 860 18.85 -48.31 -44.68
C PHE A 860 18.67 -49.80 -44.98
N ASP A 861 17.44 -50.28 -44.84
CA ASP A 861 17.05 -51.66 -45.15
C ASP A 861 16.77 -51.85 -46.66
N SER A 862 16.51 -50.76 -47.39
CA SER A 862 16.34 -50.77 -48.85
C SER A 862 16.66 -49.41 -49.48
N PRO A 863 16.96 -49.34 -50.79
CA PRO A 863 17.17 -48.07 -51.49
C PRO A 863 15.97 -47.11 -51.45
N THR A 864 14.77 -47.64 -51.23
CA THR A 864 13.51 -46.89 -51.18
C THR A 864 13.04 -46.53 -49.77
N GLU A 865 13.75 -46.97 -48.73
CA GLU A 865 13.43 -46.56 -47.36
C GLU A 865 13.81 -45.09 -47.16
N VAL A 866 12.88 -44.28 -46.63
CA VAL A 866 13.10 -42.86 -46.35
C VAL A 866 13.27 -42.63 -44.85
N LYS A 867 14.30 -41.86 -44.48
CA LYS A 867 14.60 -41.42 -43.12
C LYS A 867 14.89 -39.91 -43.12
N GLN A 868 14.84 -39.28 -41.97
CA GLN A 868 15.28 -37.90 -41.79
C GLN A 868 16.64 -37.91 -41.09
N VAL A 869 17.57 -37.05 -41.54
CA VAL A 869 18.95 -37.01 -41.02
C VAL A 869 19.36 -35.59 -40.66
N ALA A 870 20.02 -35.42 -39.52
CA ALA A 870 20.67 -34.18 -39.13
C ALA A 870 21.83 -33.87 -40.09
N CYS A 871 21.88 -32.62 -40.57
CA CYS A 871 22.81 -32.20 -41.59
C CYS A 871 23.28 -30.75 -41.40
N ILE A 872 24.27 -30.37 -42.20
CA ILE A 872 24.66 -28.98 -42.46
C ILE A 872 24.42 -28.73 -43.95
N TYR A 873 23.47 -27.87 -44.31
CA TYR A 873 23.25 -27.46 -45.69
C TYR A 873 24.44 -26.61 -46.16
N VAL A 874 24.82 -26.77 -47.44
CA VAL A 874 26.04 -26.19 -48.02
C VAL A 874 25.77 -25.27 -49.22
N CYS A 875 24.51 -24.95 -49.51
CA CYS A 875 24.08 -24.21 -50.69
C CYS A 875 23.08 -23.09 -50.35
N GLY A 876 23.57 -22.04 -49.68
CA GLY A 876 22.86 -20.74 -49.56
C GLY A 876 23.19 -19.79 -50.70
#